data_AF-A0A6L6I784-F1
#
_entry.id   AF-A0A6L6I784-F1
#
_cell.length_a   1.000
_cell.length_b   1.000
_cell.length_c   1.000
_cell.angle_alpha   90.00
_cell.angle_beta   90.00
_cell.angle_gamma   90.00
#
_symmetry.space_group_name_H-M   'P 1'
#
loop_
_entity.id
_entity.type
_entity.pdbx_description
1 polymer ?
#
loop_
_entity_poly.entity_id
_entity_poly.type
_entity_poly.pdbx_seq_one_letter_code
_entity_poly.pdbx_strand_id
1 'polypeptide(L)'
;MNKIFKVIWNPATGSYTVASETAKSRGKKSGRSKLLISALVAGGMLSSFGVQAQAGRDNGQGVNYGQGTGTGWVAIGEDAKANSFTDTGGGSSTAVGYHSTADGRWSTALGAKTHSLGEASVALGINTTSAGERSLAIGASATSTGGFSIALGRYANSVGEFSIAQGDHAETGADDAIAFGRESKALGIMSIALGATANASKEYAMALGASSAASAANAIAVGRNSAAAGVDSLAFGRLSAANAANAIAMGAESKAAENATAVGTNAEANGLNSIALGSGSIADVDNTIALGNQSQAVAAGAIAIGQGNKADGANAIALGNGSITGGVNAIALGQGSYAGLENGTAIGAQASAQGKNSVALGAGSVATDADTVSVGNTTAQRQIVNMAAGDISTTSTDAINGSQLYAISKSVADNLGGGATVNAQGVVTSPNYRLKSGIFGTVGDALTGLDNNTLQWDSLKKAYSAAHGTDTTSTITNVKDGAISDTSKDAVNGSQLKTTNDNVATNTANITTNTNSINTLTDSVGDLKDDALLWNGTAFSAAHGTEATSKITNVKDGDLTAGSTDAVNGSQLKTTNDNVATNTTNITNLTDSVGDLKDDALLWNGTAFSAAHGTDATSKITNVKDGDLTAGSTDAVNGSQLKTTNDAVAANTTNIATNTTNITNLTDAVDSLGDDSLLWNATAGAFSAAHGTDATSKITNVKDGDLTAGSTDAVNGSQLKTTNDAVAANTTNIATNTTNITNLTDAVDSLGDDSLL
;
A
#
# COMPACT_ATOMS: atom_id res chain seq x y z
N MET A 1 34.91 -5.48 74.86
CA MET A 1 34.08 -4.37 75.39
C MET A 1 33.46 -3.65 74.21
N ASN A 2 32.19 -3.92 73.85
CA ASN A 2 31.50 -3.13 72.83
C ASN A 2 30.32 -2.41 73.47
N LYS A 3 30.48 -1.09 73.66
CA LYS A 3 29.37 -0.18 73.94
C LYS A 3 28.78 0.22 72.60
N ILE A 4 27.48 0.01 72.40
CA ILE A 4 26.74 0.48 71.22
C ILE A 4 26.25 1.89 71.54
N PHE A 5 26.53 2.85 70.65
CA PHE A 5 26.02 4.22 70.73
C PHE A 5 25.04 4.44 69.56
N LYS A 6 23.90 5.07 69.83
CA LYS A 6 22.96 5.53 68.79
C LYS A 6 22.95 7.05 68.78
N VAL A 7 23.15 7.63 67.61
CA VAL A 7 23.13 9.09 67.38
C VAL A 7 21.68 9.47 67.04
N ILE A 8 21.10 10.41 67.78
CA ILE A 8 19.73 10.88 67.57
C ILE A 8 19.74 12.40 67.39
N TRP A 9 19.01 12.88 66.39
CA TRP A 9 18.83 14.31 66.10
C TRP A 9 17.81 14.92 67.05
N ASN A 10 18.17 15.99 67.79
CA ASN A 10 17.24 16.70 68.67
C ASN A 10 16.74 18.01 68.04
N PRO A 11 15.47 18.09 67.61
CA PRO A 11 14.93 19.26 66.91
C PRO A 11 14.69 20.49 67.82
N ALA A 12 14.76 20.36 69.14
CA ALA A 12 14.63 21.51 70.06
C ALA A 12 15.95 22.29 70.25
N THR A 13 17.11 21.68 69.95
CA THR A 13 18.44 22.30 70.13
C THR A 13 19.29 22.37 68.86
N GLY A 14 18.82 21.78 67.74
CA GLY A 14 19.49 21.85 66.44
C GLY A 14 20.80 21.05 66.34
N SER A 15 21.00 20.03 67.16
CA SER A 15 22.26 19.27 67.26
C SER A 15 22.04 17.76 67.42
N TYR A 16 23.01 16.95 66.97
CA TYR A 16 23.05 15.51 67.20
C TYR A 16 23.57 15.20 68.61
N THR A 17 22.84 14.39 69.39
CA THR A 17 23.24 14.00 70.75
C THR A 17 23.35 12.48 70.85
N VAL A 18 24.37 11.99 71.58
CA VAL A 18 24.62 10.56 71.80
C VAL A 18 24.09 10.15 73.17
N ALA A 19 23.18 9.18 73.23
CA ALA A 19 22.65 8.62 74.48
C ALA A 19 22.90 7.11 74.55
N SER A 20 23.41 6.62 75.69
CA SER A 20 23.65 5.19 75.93
C SER A 20 22.43 4.54 76.60
N GLU A 21 21.82 3.54 75.96
CA GLU A 21 20.66 2.83 76.48
C GLU A 21 21.11 1.62 77.34
N THR A 22 20.64 1.55 78.58
CA THR A 22 20.93 0.46 79.52
C THR A 22 19.70 -0.44 79.62
N ALA A 23 19.66 -1.55 78.88
CA ALA A 23 18.56 -2.50 78.95
C ALA A 23 18.77 -3.56 80.06
N LYS A 24 17.78 -3.70 80.95
CA LYS A 24 17.67 -4.74 81.98
C LYS A 24 16.92 -5.96 81.42
N SER A 25 17.43 -7.17 81.64
CA SER A 25 16.66 -8.42 81.55
C SER A 25 17.01 -9.37 82.71
N ARG A 26 16.00 -9.71 83.51
CA ARG A 26 15.91 -10.83 84.49
C ARG A 26 15.23 -11.98 83.72
N GLY A 27 15.53 -13.28 83.76
CA GLY A 27 16.22 -14.16 84.68
C GLY A 27 15.31 -15.38 84.96
N LYS A 28 15.75 -16.62 84.68
CA LYS A 28 15.55 -17.82 85.55
C LYS A 28 16.28 -19.09 85.06
N LYS A 29 17.09 -19.61 86.01
CA LYS A 29 17.56 -20.98 86.30
C LYS A 29 18.44 -21.73 85.28
N SER A 30 19.75 -21.65 85.52
CA SER A 30 20.79 -22.58 85.07
C SER A 30 21.17 -23.52 86.23
N GLY A 31 21.14 -24.83 85.96
CA GLY A 31 21.77 -25.88 86.76
C GLY A 31 23.29 -25.84 86.57
N ARG A 32 24.01 -26.02 87.68
CA ARG A 32 25.47 -25.93 87.78
C ARG A 32 26.14 -27.13 87.09
N SER A 33 27.10 -26.84 86.21
CA SER A 33 28.33 -27.62 86.08
C SER A 33 29.51 -26.66 86.00
N LYS A 34 30.44 -26.86 86.93
CA LYS A 34 31.60 -26.02 87.19
C LYS A 34 32.56 -26.03 85.98
N LEU A 35 32.99 -24.86 85.53
CA LEU A 35 34.26 -24.71 84.81
C LEU A 35 35.13 -23.73 85.61
N LEU A 36 36.20 -24.26 86.21
CA LEU A 36 37.26 -23.52 86.84
C LEU A 36 38.17 -22.96 85.73
N ILE A 37 38.25 -21.63 85.61
CA ILE A 37 39.41 -20.95 85.03
C ILE A 37 39.91 -20.00 86.12
N SER A 38 40.99 -20.41 86.78
CA SER A 38 41.74 -19.61 87.72
C SER A 38 43.04 -19.15 87.06
N ALA A 39 43.17 -17.85 86.84
CA ALA A 39 44.43 -17.15 86.83
C ALA A 39 44.16 -15.68 87.20
N LEU A 40 44.24 -15.36 88.49
CA LEU A 40 44.47 -14.00 88.95
C LEU A 40 45.35 -14.06 90.20
N VAL A 41 46.52 -13.46 90.05
CA VAL A 41 47.52 -13.23 91.09
C VAL A 41 47.02 -12.13 92.03
N ALA A 42 47.06 -12.40 93.34
CA ALA A 42 47.07 -11.37 94.38
C ALA A 42 48.05 -11.82 95.48
N GLY A 43 49.05 -10.99 95.75
CA GLY A 43 50.18 -11.28 96.62
C GLY A 43 49.87 -11.34 98.12
N GLY A 44 50.82 -11.92 98.87
CA GLY A 44 50.76 -12.03 100.32
C GLY A 44 51.92 -12.86 100.89
N MET A 45 53.12 -12.28 100.83
CA MET A 45 54.32 -12.42 101.69
C MET A 45 54.38 -13.46 102.86
N LEU A 46 55.61 -14.02 103.03
CA LEU A 46 56.22 -14.78 104.17
C LEU A 46 55.90 -16.30 104.17
N SER A 47 56.81 -17.26 104.00
CA SER A 47 58.14 -17.42 104.62
C SER A 47 58.91 -18.64 104.05
N SER A 48 60.25 -18.57 104.19
CA SER A 48 61.31 -19.59 104.05
C SER A 48 61.46 -20.39 102.74
N PHE A 49 62.63 -20.19 102.12
CA PHE A 49 63.22 -21.08 101.12
C PHE A 49 63.50 -22.47 101.72
N GLY A 50 62.93 -23.47 101.08
CA GLY A 50 63.13 -24.88 101.35
C GLY A 50 62.47 -25.72 100.26
N VAL A 51 62.80 -25.46 98.99
CA VAL A 51 62.46 -26.39 97.90
C VAL A 51 63.38 -27.59 98.07
N GLN A 52 62.92 -28.58 98.83
CA GLN A 52 63.42 -29.94 98.69
C GLN A 52 62.98 -30.42 97.29
N ALA A 53 63.89 -30.40 96.33
CA ALA A 53 63.89 -31.45 95.32
C ALA A 53 64.07 -32.76 96.11
N GLN A 54 63.01 -33.57 96.25
CA GLN A 54 63.20 -34.95 96.67
C GLN A 54 64.00 -35.65 95.55
N ALA A 55 65.32 -35.70 95.70
CA ALA A 55 66.25 -36.42 94.83
C ALA A 55 66.00 -37.94 94.75
N GLY A 56 64.93 -38.46 95.37
CA GLY A 56 64.65 -39.89 95.53
C GLY A 56 63.66 -40.49 94.53
N ARG A 57 63.05 -39.70 93.63
CA ARG A 57 62.13 -40.22 92.59
C ARG A 57 62.60 -39.96 91.16
N ASP A 58 63.76 -39.33 90.99
CA ASP A 58 64.37 -39.23 89.67
C ASP A 58 65.10 -40.55 89.36
N ASN A 59 64.41 -41.41 88.63
CA ASN A 59 64.93 -42.69 88.13
C ASN A 59 64.93 -42.67 86.59
N GLY A 60 65.06 -41.50 85.97
CA GLY A 60 65.13 -41.36 84.52
C GLY A 60 66.26 -42.18 83.92
N GLN A 61 66.02 -42.84 82.79
CA GLN A 61 66.99 -43.74 82.17
C GLN A 61 67.11 -43.52 80.66
N GLY A 62 68.33 -43.72 80.16
CA GLY A 62 68.60 -43.92 78.76
C GLY A 62 68.17 -45.32 78.35
N VAL A 63 67.32 -45.43 77.34
CA VAL A 63 66.92 -46.71 76.76
C VAL A 63 67.67 -46.90 75.44
N ASN A 64 68.32 -48.05 75.26
CA ASN A 64 69.03 -48.36 74.03
C ASN A 64 68.16 -49.24 73.14
N TYR A 65 67.81 -48.73 71.96
CA TYR A 65 66.97 -49.43 70.98
C TYR A 65 67.80 -50.09 69.85
N GLY A 66 69.14 -50.19 69.97
CA GLY A 66 70.00 -50.79 68.95
C GLY A 66 71.42 -51.14 69.42
N GLN A 67 72.27 -51.59 68.49
CA GLN A 67 73.68 -51.97 68.73
C GLN A 67 74.62 -50.75 68.61
N GLY A 68 74.33 -49.66 69.33
CA GLY A 68 75.12 -48.42 69.29
C GLY A 68 75.45 -47.85 70.68
N THR A 69 76.40 -46.91 70.75
CA THR A 69 76.88 -46.25 71.98
C THR A 69 76.64 -44.73 71.92
N GLY A 70 75.43 -44.27 72.26
CA GLY A 70 75.18 -42.83 72.39
C GLY A 70 75.43 -42.32 73.80
N THR A 71 76.04 -41.14 73.91
CA THR A 71 76.53 -40.55 75.17
C THR A 71 75.87 -39.21 75.53
N GLY A 72 74.85 -38.76 74.78
CA GLY A 72 74.28 -37.41 74.89
C GLY A 72 72.85 -37.28 75.44
N TRP A 73 72.16 -38.35 75.83
CA TRP A 73 70.75 -38.28 76.22
C TRP A 73 70.50 -37.63 77.60
N VAL A 74 69.32 -37.03 77.80
CA VAL A 74 68.87 -36.43 79.05
C VAL A 74 67.54 -37.04 79.47
N ALA A 75 67.47 -37.68 80.64
CA ALA A 75 66.22 -38.19 81.23
C ALA A 75 66.09 -37.69 82.67
N ILE A 76 65.08 -36.87 82.97
CA ILE A 76 64.88 -36.23 84.29
C ILE A 76 63.42 -36.39 84.73
N GLY A 77 63.18 -37.11 85.83
CA GLY A 77 61.86 -37.33 86.44
C GLY A 77 61.49 -38.81 86.61
N GLU A 78 60.48 -39.08 87.44
CA GLU A 78 59.99 -40.44 87.70
C GLU A 78 59.52 -41.12 86.40
N ASP A 79 60.14 -42.25 86.06
CA ASP A 79 59.99 -43.08 84.87
C ASP A 79 60.19 -42.33 83.53
N ALA A 80 61.01 -41.28 83.52
CA ALA A 80 61.42 -40.63 82.29
C ALA A 80 62.36 -41.53 81.45
N LYS A 81 62.14 -41.64 80.14
CA LYS A 81 62.92 -42.47 79.22
C LYS A 81 63.42 -41.66 78.04
N ALA A 82 64.73 -41.65 77.79
CA ALA A 82 65.30 -40.99 76.61
C ALA A 82 66.08 -41.98 75.76
N ASN A 83 65.99 -41.88 74.44
CA ASN A 83 66.73 -42.73 73.52
C ASN A 83 68.24 -42.45 73.64
N SER A 84 68.98 -43.48 74.05
CA SER A 84 70.44 -43.47 74.15
C SER A 84 71.15 -43.91 72.87
N PHE A 85 70.42 -44.37 71.87
CA PHE A 85 70.94 -44.70 70.56
C PHE A 85 71.04 -43.44 69.70
N THR A 86 72.27 -43.05 69.39
CA THR A 86 72.61 -41.96 68.47
C THR A 86 73.55 -42.55 67.40
N ASP A 87 73.40 -42.17 66.14
CA ASP A 87 74.43 -42.49 65.15
C ASP A 87 75.73 -41.72 65.44
N THR A 88 76.78 -41.96 64.66
CA THR A 88 78.13 -41.37 64.83
C THR A 88 78.21 -39.85 64.66
N GLY A 89 77.09 -39.12 64.71
CA GLY A 89 76.97 -37.68 64.43
C GLY A 89 76.59 -36.75 65.60
N GLY A 90 76.40 -37.25 66.83
CA GLY A 90 76.33 -36.39 68.04
C GLY A 90 75.02 -35.63 68.29
N GLY A 91 73.86 -36.26 68.08
CA GLY A 91 72.59 -35.72 68.58
C GLY A 91 72.18 -36.33 69.93
N SER A 92 71.13 -35.80 70.57
CA SER A 92 70.73 -36.16 71.93
C SER A 92 69.22 -36.17 72.08
N SER A 93 68.65 -37.25 72.59
CA SER A 93 67.21 -37.28 72.94
C SER A 93 67.01 -36.78 74.38
N THR A 94 65.96 -36.01 74.60
CA THR A 94 65.66 -35.36 75.89
C THR A 94 64.27 -35.73 76.38
N ALA A 95 64.15 -36.34 77.55
CA ALA A 95 62.90 -36.60 78.24
C ALA A 95 62.90 -35.95 79.63
N VAL A 96 62.02 -34.99 79.88
CA VAL A 96 61.97 -34.28 81.16
C VAL A 96 60.52 -34.22 81.66
N GLY A 97 60.22 -34.89 82.78
CA GLY A 97 58.91 -34.92 83.43
C GLY A 97 58.42 -36.34 83.78
N TYR A 98 57.42 -36.40 84.65
CA TYR A 98 56.77 -37.65 85.12
C TYR A 98 56.25 -38.51 83.95
N HIS A 99 56.78 -39.73 83.77
CA HIS A 99 56.51 -40.63 82.63
C HIS A 99 56.68 -39.98 81.24
N SER A 100 57.65 -39.08 81.07
CA SER A 100 58.02 -38.57 79.75
C SER A 100 58.87 -39.59 78.99
N THR A 101 58.65 -39.78 77.69
CA THR A 101 59.33 -40.77 76.86
C THR A 101 59.77 -40.12 75.54
N ALA A 102 61.07 -40.04 75.29
CA ALA A 102 61.68 -39.54 74.06
C ALA A 102 62.37 -40.70 73.32
N ASP A 103 61.59 -41.57 72.67
CA ASP A 103 62.05 -42.80 72.00
C ASP A 103 62.63 -42.54 70.61
N GLY A 104 62.21 -41.47 69.94
CA GLY A 104 62.78 -41.11 68.65
C GLY A 104 64.24 -40.70 68.76
N ARG A 105 65.05 -41.00 67.74
CA ARG A 105 66.43 -40.45 67.65
C ARG A 105 66.35 -38.92 67.64
N TRP A 106 67.15 -38.24 68.46
CA TRP A 106 67.16 -36.77 68.55
C TRP A 106 65.81 -36.14 68.96
N SER A 107 64.94 -36.90 69.61
CA SER A 107 63.59 -36.43 69.98
C SER A 107 63.58 -35.69 71.32
N THR A 108 62.58 -34.84 71.54
CA THR A 108 62.41 -34.07 72.78
C THR A 108 61.02 -34.24 73.35
N ALA A 109 60.89 -34.89 74.51
CA ALA A 109 59.67 -34.97 75.31
C ALA A 109 59.80 -34.13 76.59
N LEU A 110 58.91 -33.15 76.80
CA LEU A 110 58.94 -32.27 77.97
C LEU A 110 57.54 -32.11 78.58
N GLY A 111 57.41 -32.51 79.85
CA GLY A 111 56.20 -32.46 80.67
C GLY A 111 55.67 -33.86 81.03
N ALA A 112 54.51 -33.94 81.68
CA ALA A 112 54.02 -35.20 82.26
C ALA A 112 53.30 -36.11 81.24
N LYS A 113 53.66 -37.39 81.20
CA LYS A 113 53.09 -38.41 80.28
C LYS A 113 53.24 -38.04 78.80
N THR A 114 54.33 -37.37 78.45
CA THR A 114 54.61 -36.90 77.08
C THR A 114 55.41 -37.95 76.32
N HIS A 115 55.10 -38.19 75.05
CA HIS A 115 55.68 -39.24 74.21
C HIS A 115 56.18 -38.64 72.90
N SER A 116 57.49 -38.52 72.73
CA SER A 116 58.14 -38.17 71.47
C SER A 116 58.73 -39.45 70.86
N LEU A 117 57.97 -40.11 69.98
CA LEU A 117 58.29 -41.44 69.45
C LEU A 117 58.98 -41.37 68.08
N GLY A 118 58.71 -40.35 67.28
CA GLY A 118 59.28 -40.19 65.94
C GLY A 118 60.71 -39.62 65.96
N GLU A 119 61.53 -39.96 64.97
CA GLU A 119 62.86 -39.37 64.82
C GLU A 119 62.79 -37.84 64.68
N ALA A 120 63.65 -37.12 65.38
CA ALA A 120 63.69 -35.65 65.49
C ALA A 120 62.34 -35.02 65.87
N SER A 121 61.42 -35.78 66.48
CA SER A 121 60.13 -35.28 66.93
C SER A 121 60.22 -34.47 68.22
N VAL A 122 59.22 -33.65 68.48
CA VAL A 122 59.16 -32.78 69.66
C VAL A 122 57.76 -32.83 70.27
N ALA A 123 57.64 -33.26 71.53
CA ALA A 123 56.40 -33.35 72.30
C ALA A 123 56.48 -32.52 73.60
N LEU A 124 55.69 -31.45 73.73
CA LEU A 124 55.66 -30.57 74.92
C LEU A 124 54.26 -30.46 75.53
N GLY A 125 54.10 -30.78 76.82
CA GLY A 125 52.86 -30.52 77.57
C GLY A 125 52.48 -31.61 78.57
N ILE A 126 51.20 -31.98 78.61
CA ILE A 126 50.71 -33.09 79.43
C ILE A 126 49.98 -34.07 78.52
N ASN A 127 50.32 -35.35 78.61
CA ASN A 127 49.69 -36.42 77.82
C ASN A 127 49.82 -36.21 76.30
N THR A 128 50.92 -35.61 75.84
CA THR A 128 51.15 -35.25 74.42
C THR A 128 51.87 -36.36 73.68
N THR A 129 51.59 -36.55 72.40
CA THR A 129 52.24 -37.58 71.58
C THR A 129 52.71 -37.00 70.24
N SER A 130 54.02 -37.07 69.96
CA SER A 130 54.61 -36.75 68.66
C SER A 130 55.24 -38.02 68.11
N ALA A 131 54.57 -38.71 67.18
CA ALA A 131 54.98 -40.02 66.68
C ALA A 131 55.55 -40.01 65.25
N GLY A 132 55.25 -38.99 64.45
CA GLY A 132 55.79 -38.85 63.09
C GLY A 132 57.25 -38.38 63.09
N GLU A 133 58.00 -38.71 62.03
CA GLU A 133 59.34 -38.15 61.81
C GLU A 133 59.24 -36.61 61.76
N ARG A 134 60.13 -35.90 62.47
CA ARG A 134 60.18 -34.43 62.54
C ARG A 134 58.85 -33.76 62.89
N SER A 135 57.96 -34.50 63.56
CA SER A 135 56.66 -33.98 64.00
C SER A 135 56.78 -33.11 65.24
N LEU A 136 55.81 -32.21 65.45
CA LEU A 136 55.74 -31.31 66.59
C LEU A 136 54.37 -31.38 67.26
N ALA A 137 54.28 -31.86 68.50
CA ALA A 137 53.08 -31.83 69.31
C ALA A 137 53.25 -30.93 70.54
N ILE A 138 52.46 -29.86 70.69
CA ILE A 138 52.49 -28.96 71.83
C ILE A 138 51.08 -28.71 72.39
N GLY A 139 50.88 -28.92 73.69
CA GLY A 139 49.63 -28.63 74.41
C GLY A 139 48.97 -29.89 74.98
N ALA A 140 48.05 -29.75 75.94
CA ALA A 140 47.48 -30.91 76.65
C ALA A 140 46.76 -31.88 75.71
N SER A 141 47.15 -33.15 75.71
CA SER A 141 46.62 -34.20 74.84
C SER A 141 46.75 -33.93 73.33
N ALA A 142 47.70 -33.09 72.91
CA ALA A 142 48.01 -32.89 71.49
C ALA A 142 48.68 -34.16 70.91
N THR A 143 48.31 -34.53 69.69
CA THR A 143 48.81 -35.72 68.98
C THR A 143 49.24 -35.35 67.57
N SER A 144 50.49 -35.65 67.20
CA SER A 144 51.04 -35.44 65.84
C SER A 144 51.65 -36.75 65.35
N THR A 145 51.01 -37.44 64.40
CA THR A 145 51.46 -38.76 63.92
C THR A 145 52.02 -38.76 62.51
N GLY A 146 51.70 -37.76 61.68
CA GLY A 146 52.23 -37.65 60.32
C GLY A 146 53.69 -37.17 60.29
N GLY A 147 54.45 -37.53 59.27
CA GLY A 147 55.79 -36.98 59.05
C GLY A 147 55.73 -35.46 58.86
N PHE A 148 56.67 -34.71 59.42
CA PHE A 148 56.73 -33.23 59.34
C PHE A 148 55.47 -32.51 59.85
N SER A 149 54.57 -33.21 60.56
CA SER A 149 53.29 -32.67 61.01
C SER A 149 53.40 -31.78 62.24
N ILE A 150 52.43 -30.89 62.44
CA ILE A 150 52.38 -29.97 63.59
C ILE A 150 51.00 -30.03 64.25
N ALA A 151 50.94 -30.44 65.50
CA ALA A 151 49.76 -30.35 66.36
C ALA A 151 49.99 -29.35 67.51
N LEU A 152 49.33 -28.19 67.47
CA LEU A 152 49.46 -27.12 68.47
C LEU A 152 48.11 -26.77 69.10
N GLY A 153 47.88 -27.16 70.35
CA GLY A 153 46.67 -26.85 71.09
C GLY A 153 46.18 -28.00 71.97
N ARG A 154 45.13 -27.73 72.78
CA ARG A 154 44.51 -28.76 73.61
C ARG A 154 43.74 -29.74 72.70
N TYR A 155 44.03 -31.04 72.78
CA TYR A 155 43.45 -32.07 71.90
C TYR A 155 43.63 -31.81 70.38
N ALA A 156 44.63 -31.02 69.97
CA ALA A 156 44.95 -30.88 68.55
C ALA A 156 45.45 -32.24 68.01
N ASN A 157 44.97 -32.67 66.85
CA ASN A 157 45.28 -33.96 66.26
C ASN A 157 45.73 -33.79 64.80
N SER A 158 46.99 -34.10 64.51
CA SER A 158 47.58 -33.95 63.18
C SER A 158 48.07 -35.29 62.65
N VAL A 159 47.36 -35.87 61.68
CA VAL A 159 47.58 -37.27 61.26
C VAL A 159 48.38 -37.41 59.96
N GLY A 160 48.18 -36.52 58.99
CA GLY A 160 48.82 -36.60 57.67
C GLY A 160 50.22 -36.00 57.61
N GLU A 161 51.01 -36.40 56.61
CA GLU A 161 52.33 -35.85 56.32
C GLU A 161 52.23 -34.35 55.98
N PHE A 162 53.19 -33.53 56.45
CA PHE A 162 53.21 -32.06 56.30
C PHE A 162 51.96 -31.32 56.81
N SER A 163 51.06 -32.00 57.54
CA SER A 163 49.81 -31.39 57.97
C SER A 163 49.96 -30.53 59.23
N ILE A 164 49.07 -29.55 59.40
CA ILE A 164 49.10 -28.58 60.51
C ILE A 164 47.73 -28.50 61.18
N ALA A 165 47.62 -28.97 62.42
CA ALA A 165 46.45 -28.81 63.28
C ALA A 165 46.76 -27.81 64.42
N GLN A 166 46.20 -26.60 64.33
CA GLN A 166 46.40 -25.55 65.33
C GLN A 166 45.07 -25.07 65.93
N GLY A 167 44.87 -25.32 67.23
CA GLY A 167 43.67 -24.93 67.97
C GLY A 167 43.17 -25.99 68.94
N ASP A 168 42.19 -25.65 69.78
CA ASP A 168 41.54 -26.63 70.66
C ASP A 168 40.67 -27.59 69.81
N HIS A 169 40.96 -28.89 69.85
CA HIS A 169 40.33 -29.92 69.00
C HIS A 169 40.46 -29.66 67.48
N ALA A 170 41.50 -28.95 67.03
CA ALA A 170 41.81 -28.86 65.60
C ALA A 170 42.24 -30.25 65.08
N GLU A 171 41.79 -30.64 63.89
CA GLU A 171 42.00 -31.99 63.35
C GLU A 171 42.42 -31.94 61.87
N THR A 172 43.55 -32.57 61.54
CA THR A 172 43.92 -32.88 60.16
C THR A 172 43.89 -34.40 59.93
N GLY A 173 43.19 -34.83 58.88
CA GLY A 173 42.95 -36.25 58.59
C GLY A 173 43.78 -36.84 57.45
N ALA A 174 44.49 -36.01 56.69
CA ALA A 174 45.22 -36.40 55.49
C ALA A 174 46.43 -35.48 55.23
N ASP A 175 47.25 -35.84 54.25
CA ASP A 175 48.51 -35.17 53.92
C ASP A 175 48.29 -33.74 53.41
N ASP A 176 49.24 -32.85 53.72
CA ASP A 176 49.24 -31.42 53.38
C ASP A 176 48.01 -30.63 53.89
N ALA A 177 47.21 -31.23 54.77
CA ALA A 177 46.00 -30.59 55.28
C ALA A 177 46.31 -29.54 56.36
N ILE A 178 45.56 -28.44 56.37
CA ILE A 178 45.74 -27.33 57.32
C ILE A 178 44.43 -27.06 58.05
N ALA A 179 44.38 -27.32 59.35
CA ALA A 179 43.27 -26.99 60.22
C ALA A 179 43.70 -25.94 61.27
N PHE A 180 43.15 -24.73 61.17
CA PHE A 180 43.44 -23.63 62.09
C PHE A 180 42.15 -23.09 62.72
N GLY A 181 42.00 -23.25 64.03
CA GLY A 181 40.85 -22.79 64.80
C GLY A 181 40.36 -23.83 65.81
N ARG A 182 39.47 -23.40 66.73
CA ARG A 182 38.83 -24.35 67.65
C ARG A 182 37.90 -25.27 66.85
N GLU A 183 38.07 -26.58 66.97
CA GLU A 183 37.28 -27.61 66.28
C GLU A 183 37.30 -27.48 64.75
N SER A 184 38.34 -26.86 64.16
CA SER A 184 38.52 -26.85 62.71
C SER A 184 38.95 -28.23 62.20
N LYS A 185 38.41 -28.67 61.06
CA LYS A 185 38.66 -30.00 60.49
C LYS A 185 39.08 -29.91 59.04
N ALA A 186 40.29 -30.35 58.72
CA ALA A 186 40.78 -30.50 57.36
C ALA A 186 41.07 -31.99 57.11
N LEU A 187 40.08 -32.71 56.58
CA LEU A 187 40.07 -34.18 56.55
C LEU A 187 40.50 -34.78 55.22
N GLY A 188 40.53 -33.99 54.13
CA GLY A 188 40.99 -34.43 52.81
C GLY A 188 42.42 -34.01 52.51
N ILE A 189 43.05 -34.67 51.53
CA ILE A 189 44.41 -34.33 51.07
C ILE A 189 44.42 -32.88 50.56
N MET A 190 45.45 -32.11 50.93
CA MET A 190 45.59 -30.69 50.58
C MET A 190 44.37 -29.82 50.95
N SER A 191 43.57 -30.25 51.94
CA SER A 191 42.39 -29.51 52.39
C SER A 191 42.76 -28.43 53.41
N ILE A 192 41.99 -27.35 53.42
CA ILE A 192 42.28 -26.17 54.23
C ILE A 192 41.01 -25.77 55.01
N ALA A 193 41.08 -25.76 56.34
CA ALA A 193 39.99 -25.35 57.22
C ALA A 193 40.47 -24.25 58.19
N LEU A 194 40.09 -23.00 57.94
CA LEU A 194 40.46 -21.84 58.75
C LEU A 194 39.22 -21.21 59.38
N GLY A 195 39.13 -21.27 60.71
CA GLY A 195 38.03 -20.72 61.49
C GLY A 195 37.50 -21.70 62.53
N ALA A 196 36.85 -21.17 63.57
CA ALA A 196 36.20 -22.04 64.55
C ALA A 196 35.14 -22.91 63.85
N THR A 197 35.19 -24.22 64.08
CA THR A 197 34.29 -25.22 63.47
C THR A 197 34.26 -25.23 61.94
N ALA A 198 35.26 -24.66 61.27
CA ALA A 198 35.42 -24.77 59.82
C ALA A 198 35.67 -26.23 59.43
N ASN A 199 35.04 -26.73 58.36
CA ASN A 199 35.15 -28.13 57.96
C ASN A 199 35.41 -28.26 56.45
N ALA A 200 36.61 -28.70 56.09
CA ALA A 200 36.99 -29.10 54.74
C ALA A 200 37.12 -30.64 54.70
N SER A 201 36.10 -31.32 54.18
CA SER A 201 35.93 -32.77 54.38
C SER A 201 36.52 -33.65 53.27
N LYS A 202 36.94 -33.07 52.15
CA LYS A 202 37.38 -33.79 50.93
C LYS A 202 38.64 -33.16 50.34
N GLU A 203 39.23 -33.84 49.37
CA GLU A 203 40.46 -33.44 48.68
C GLU A 203 40.32 -32.04 48.08
N TYR A 204 41.35 -31.22 48.24
CA TYR A 204 41.42 -29.83 47.76
C TYR A 204 40.29 -28.91 48.27
N ALA A 205 39.51 -29.34 49.25
CA ALA A 205 38.41 -28.54 49.80
C ALA A 205 38.97 -27.39 50.66
N MET A 206 38.38 -26.21 50.53
CA MET A 206 38.78 -25.02 51.29
C MET A 206 37.58 -24.44 52.04
N ALA A 207 37.63 -24.46 53.37
CA ALA A 207 36.65 -23.87 54.26
C ALA A 207 37.28 -22.71 55.05
N LEU A 208 36.94 -21.46 54.71
CA LEU A 208 37.46 -20.26 55.34
C LEU A 208 36.34 -19.44 55.99
N GLY A 209 36.20 -19.52 57.31
CA GLY A 209 35.19 -18.82 58.07
C GLY A 209 34.67 -19.63 59.25
N ALA A 210 34.08 -18.96 60.24
CA ALA A 210 33.47 -19.68 61.36
C ALA A 210 32.30 -20.55 60.84
N SER A 211 32.36 -21.85 61.09
CA SER A 211 31.40 -22.86 60.63
C SER A 211 31.21 -22.92 59.10
N SER A 212 32.19 -22.47 58.30
CA SER A 212 32.17 -22.73 56.85
C SER A 212 32.34 -24.23 56.59
N ALA A 213 31.64 -24.77 55.61
CA ALA A 213 31.69 -26.20 55.26
C ALA A 213 31.95 -26.38 53.76
N ALA A 214 33.12 -26.93 53.43
CA ALA A 214 33.45 -27.41 52.09
C ALA A 214 33.46 -28.95 52.12
N SER A 215 32.33 -29.54 51.71
CA SER A 215 32.02 -30.96 51.96
C SER A 215 32.29 -31.89 50.78
N ALA A 216 32.67 -31.35 49.63
CA ALA A 216 32.94 -32.07 48.39
C ALA A 216 34.34 -31.76 47.83
N ALA A 217 34.82 -32.56 46.88
CA ALA A 217 36.13 -32.37 46.26
C ALA A 217 36.19 -31.02 45.50
N ASN A 218 37.33 -30.34 45.60
CA ASN A 218 37.56 -29.00 45.02
C ASN A 218 36.58 -27.90 45.48
N ALA A 219 35.74 -28.18 46.49
CA ALA A 219 34.73 -27.23 46.96
C ALA A 219 35.37 -26.10 47.76
N ILE A 220 34.88 -24.87 47.58
CA ILE A 220 35.40 -23.68 48.25
C ILE A 220 34.26 -22.97 48.98
N ALA A 221 34.31 -22.95 50.30
CA ALA A 221 33.36 -22.28 51.17
C ALA A 221 34.06 -21.15 51.94
N VAL A 222 33.77 -19.90 51.60
CA VAL A 222 34.36 -18.71 52.23
C VAL A 222 33.26 -17.85 52.86
N GLY A 223 33.26 -17.72 54.18
CA GLY A 223 32.30 -16.92 54.93
C GLY A 223 31.70 -17.66 56.13
N ARG A 224 31.11 -16.91 57.05
CA ARG A 224 30.46 -17.54 58.22
C ARG A 224 29.26 -18.38 57.78
N ASN A 225 29.23 -19.65 58.15
CA ASN A 225 28.21 -20.62 57.75
C ASN A 225 28.02 -20.77 56.22
N SER A 226 29.03 -20.48 55.40
CA SER A 226 28.98 -20.79 53.96
C SER A 226 29.03 -22.31 53.76
N ALA A 227 28.30 -22.84 52.78
CA ALA A 227 28.25 -24.27 52.47
C ALA A 227 28.51 -24.52 50.98
N ALA A 228 29.63 -25.16 50.66
CA ALA A 228 29.96 -25.68 49.33
C ALA A 228 29.93 -27.21 49.41
N ALA A 229 28.80 -27.81 49.04
CA ALA A 229 28.55 -29.25 49.19
C ALA A 229 28.59 -30.03 47.86
N GLY A 230 28.64 -29.34 46.72
CA GLY A 230 28.84 -29.96 45.42
C GLY A 230 30.31 -30.04 45.00
N VAL A 231 30.65 -30.99 44.13
CA VAL A 231 31.98 -31.07 43.52
C VAL A 231 32.24 -29.80 42.68
N ASP A 232 33.45 -29.26 42.75
CA ASP A 232 33.84 -28.03 42.04
C ASP A 232 32.95 -26.81 42.36
N SER A 233 32.28 -26.80 43.51
CA SER A 233 31.37 -25.72 43.91
C SER A 233 32.06 -24.57 44.66
N LEU A 234 31.52 -23.36 44.51
CA LEU A 234 32.01 -22.15 45.17
C LEU A 234 30.88 -21.49 45.96
N ALA A 235 31.00 -21.41 47.28
CA ALA A 235 30.11 -20.66 48.17
C ALA A 235 30.90 -19.53 48.85
N PHE A 236 30.73 -18.30 48.37
CA PHE A 236 31.43 -17.11 48.88
C PHE A 236 30.44 -16.12 49.50
N GLY A 237 30.38 -16.05 50.82
CA GLY A 237 29.51 -15.14 51.55
C GLY A 237 28.96 -15.76 52.84
N ARG A 238 28.42 -14.93 53.73
CA ARG A 238 27.74 -15.46 54.92
C ARG A 238 26.49 -16.23 54.49
N LEU A 239 26.32 -17.48 54.94
CA LEU A 239 25.20 -18.35 54.58
C LEU A 239 25.02 -18.59 53.06
N SER A 240 26.04 -18.35 52.24
CA SER A 240 25.98 -18.75 50.82
C SER A 240 25.94 -20.28 50.70
N ALA A 241 25.14 -20.82 49.78
CA ALA A 241 24.94 -22.25 49.59
C ALA A 241 25.10 -22.68 48.13
N ALA A 242 26.16 -23.43 47.85
CA ALA A 242 26.44 -24.07 46.57
C ALA A 242 26.42 -25.59 46.77
N ASN A 243 25.21 -26.17 46.84
CA ASN A 243 25.03 -27.55 47.31
C ASN A 243 25.11 -28.63 46.21
N ALA A 244 25.21 -28.23 44.95
CA ALA A 244 25.25 -29.10 43.78
C ALA A 244 26.53 -28.90 42.95
N ALA A 245 26.83 -29.81 42.03
CA ALA A 245 28.06 -29.78 41.25
C ALA A 245 28.16 -28.51 40.39
N ASN A 246 29.38 -27.94 40.30
CA ASN A 246 29.69 -26.71 39.56
C ASN A 246 28.86 -25.48 39.98
N ALA A 247 28.17 -25.52 41.12
CA ALA A 247 27.35 -24.43 41.61
C ALA A 247 28.22 -23.27 42.10
N ILE A 248 27.87 -22.04 41.71
CA ILE A 248 28.55 -20.82 42.14
C ILE A 248 27.55 -19.94 42.89
N ALA A 249 27.71 -19.79 44.20
CA ALA A 249 26.90 -18.94 45.06
C ALA A 249 27.79 -17.86 45.71
N MET A 250 27.73 -16.62 45.22
CA MET A 250 28.53 -15.50 45.70
C MET A 250 27.65 -14.36 46.23
N GLY A 251 27.65 -14.15 47.54
CA GLY A 251 26.83 -13.15 48.22
C GLY A 251 26.32 -13.68 49.56
N ALA A 252 25.87 -12.78 50.45
CA ALA A 252 25.23 -13.25 51.67
C ALA A 252 23.90 -13.93 51.30
N GLU A 253 23.66 -15.13 51.81
CA GLU A 253 22.42 -15.90 51.60
C GLU A 253 22.13 -16.22 50.12
N SER A 254 23.14 -16.18 49.24
CA SER A 254 22.99 -16.60 47.85
C SER A 254 22.89 -18.13 47.76
N LYS A 255 22.09 -18.66 46.83
CA LYS A 255 21.89 -20.10 46.64
C LYS A 255 21.97 -20.48 45.16
N ALA A 256 22.76 -21.50 44.84
CA ALA A 256 22.91 -22.02 43.49
C ALA A 256 22.69 -23.54 43.42
N ALA A 257 21.93 -23.97 42.42
CA ALA A 257 21.73 -25.35 42.00
C ALA A 257 22.86 -25.84 41.07
N GLU A 258 22.70 -27.01 40.46
CA GLU A 258 23.72 -27.64 39.61
C GLU A 258 24.00 -26.79 38.36
N ASN A 259 25.28 -26.59 38.05
CA ASN A 259 25.77 -25.72 36.97
C ASN A 259 25.20 -24.28 37.01
N ALA A 260 24.65 -23.86 38.17
CA ALA A 260 23.97 -22.59 38.30
C ALA A 260 24.91 -21.54 38.90
N THR A 261 24.66 -20.27 38.57
CA THR A 261 25.43 -19.13 39.07
C THR A 261 24.50 -18.13 39.75
N ALA A 262 24.60 -18.01 41.07
CA ALA A 262 23.92 -17.03 41.89
C ALA A 262 24.92 -16.01 42.45
N VAL A 263 24.81 -14.74 42.06
CA VAL A 263 25.71 -13.68 42.49
C VAL A 263 24.92 -12.46 42.97
N GLY A 264 25.05 -12.13 44.25
CA GLY A 264 24.31 -11.05 44.91
C GLY A 264 23.77 -11.48 46.27
N THR A 265 23.45 -10.51 47.14
CA THR A 265 22.80 -10.84 48.42
C THR A 265 21.41 -11.40 48.15
N ASN A 266 21.09 -12.57 48.69
CA ASN A 266 19.83 -13.26 48.48
C ASN A 266 19.53 -13.61 47.00
N ALA A 267 20.57 -13.73 46.17
CA ALA A 267 20.41 -14.21 44.79
C ALA A 267 20.14 -15.73 44.80
N GLU A 268 19.14 -16.18 44.05
CA GLU A 268 18.72 -17.58 44.01
C GLU A 268 18.70 -18.09 42.56
N ALA A 269 19.66 -18.94 42.21
CA ALA A 269 19.70 -19.69 40.96
C ALA A 269 19.29 -21.14 41.27
N ASN A 270 17.98 -21.39 41.41
CA ASN A 270 17.43 -22.67 41.88
C ASN A 270 17.29 -23.73 40.77
N GLY A 271 17.29 -23.34 39.50
CA GLY A 271 17.19 -24.27 38.35
C GLY A 271 18.55 -24.78 37.85
N LEU A 272 18.56 -25.92 37.15
CA LEU A 272 19.73 -26.43 36.44
C LEU A 272 20.20 -25.44 35.36
N ASN A 273 21.50 -25.18 35.27
CA ASN A 273 22.08 -24.21 34.30
C ASN A 273 21.50 -22.78 34.43
N SER A 274 20.95 -22.41 35.59
CA SER A 274 20.33 -21.10 35.78
C SER A 274 21.35 -20.02 36.18
N ILE A 275 21.03 -18.76 35.88
CA ILE A 275 21.87 -17.62 36.21
C ILE A 275 21.01 -16.58 36.95
N ALA A 276 21.34 -16.29 38.21
CA ALA A 276 20.73 -15.23 39.01
C ALA A 276 21.81 -14.24 39.45
N LEU A 277 21.90 -13.07 38.79
CA LEU A 277 22.90 -12.04 39.10
C LEU A 277 22.21 -10.73 39.49
N GLY A 278 22.31 -10.36 40.76
CA GLY A 278 21.68 -9.19 41.35
C GLY A 278 21.20 -9.46 42.78
N SER A 279 21.10 -8.42 43.61
CA SER A 279 20.50 -8.61 44.95
C SER A 279 19.04 -9.05 44.81
N GLY A 280 18.68 -10.19 45.40
CA GLY A 280 17.34 -10.78 45.33
C GLY A 280 16.88 -11.20 43.94
N SER A 281 17.79 -11.39 42.97
CA SER A 281 17.45 -11.99 41.68
C SER A 281 17.08 -13.47 41.85
N ILE A 282 16.08 -13.95 41.12
CA ILE A 282 15.56 -15.32 41.22
C ILE A 282 15.49 -15.94 39.82
N ALA A 283 16.22 -17.03 39.60
CA ALA A 283 16.20 -17.87 38.42
C ALA A 283 15.78 -19.28 38.86
N ASP A 284 14.47 -19.53 38.86
CA ASP A 284 13.86 -20.59 39.69
C ASP A 284 13.78 -21.96 39.00
N VAL A 285 13.86 -21.98 37.67
CA VAL A 285 13.64 -23.17 36.85
C VAL A 285 14.82 -23.37 35.89
N ASP A 286 14.95 -24.56 35.33
CA ASP A 286 16.05 -24.92 34.43
C ASP A 286 16.20 -23.94 33.26
N ASN A 287 17.46 -23.62 32.95
CA ASN A 287 17.87 -22.74 31.86
C ASN A 287 17.28 -21.32 31.95
N THR A 288 16.98 -20.84 33.15
CA THR A 288 16.50 -19.47 33.38
C THR A 288 17.64 -18.47 33.57
N ILE A 289 17.42 -17.22 33.16
CA ILE A 289 18.37 -16.13 33.35
C ILE A 289 17.65 -14.95 34.01
N ALA A 290 18.03 -14.61 35.23
CA ALA A 290 17.57 -13.44 35.96
C ALA A 290 18.75 -12.50 36.27
N LEU A 291 18.83 -11.38 35.56
CA LEU A 291 19.92 -10.42 35.67
C LEU A 291 19.38 -9.05 36.10
N GLY A 292 19.68 -8.61 37.32
CA GLY A 292 19.23 -7.33 37.89
C GLY A 292 18.67 -7.48 39.29
N ASN A 293 18.65 -6.39 40.06
CA ASN A 293 18.06 -6.39 41.41
C ASN A 293 16.57 -6.77 41.34
N GLN A 294 16.15 -7.75 42.13
CA GLN A 294 14.79 -8.30 42.15
C GLN A 294 14.28 -8.83 40.79
N SER A 295 15.16 -9.10 39.82
CA SER A 295 14.77 -9.73 38.55
C SER A 295 14.34 -11.18 38.79
N GLN A 296 13.24 -11.61 38.18
CA GLN A 296 12.61 -12.90 38.41
C GLN A 296 12.34 -13.63 37.08
N ALA A 297 13.02 -14.74 36.84
CA ALA A 297 12.75 -15.68 35.76
C ALA A 297 12.28 -17.00 36.38
N VAL A 298 10.96 -17.22 36.41
CA VAL A 298 10.33 -18.26 37.26
C VAL A 298 9.73 -19.43 36.48
N ALA A 299 9.87 -19.45 35.16
CA ALA A 299 9.41 -20.54 34.31
C ALA A 299 10.53 -21.05 33.40
N ALA A 300 10.43 -22.29 32.93
CA ALA A 300 11.49 -22.93 32.13
C ALA A 300 11.88 -22.08 30.92
N GLY A 301 13.19 -21.87 30.73
CA GLY A 301 13.73 -21.08 29.62
C GLY A 301 13.43 -19.57 29.67
N ALA A 302 12.86 -19.06 30.76
CA ALA A 302 12.53 -17.65 30.89
C ALA A 302 13.79 -16.77 31.07
N ILE A 303 13.74 -15.56 30.52
CA ILE A 303 14.81 -14.57 30.58
C ILE A 303 14.25 -13.26 31.13
N ALA A 304 14.76 -12.81 32.27
CA ALA A 304 14.42 -11.55 32.91
C ALA A 304 15.68 -10.69 33.11
N ILE A 305 15.84 -9.64 32.32
CA ILE A 305 17.03 -8.78 32.33
C ILE A 305 16.67 -7.32 32.60
N GLY A 306 17.05 -6.87 33.79
CA GLY A 306 16.89 -5.53 34.34
C GLY A 306 16.19 -5.56 35.71
N GLN A 307 16.11 -4.40 36.36
CA GLN A 307 15.62 -4.32 37.74
C GLN A 307 14.10 -4.57 37.81
N GLY A 308 13.69 -5.44 38.73
CA GLY A 308 12.27 -5.73 39.01
C GLY A 308 11.52 -6.40 37.86
N ASN A 309 12.21 -6.98 36.88
CA ASN A 309 11.55 -7.70 35.79
C ASN A 309 10.95 -9.01 36.28
N LYS A 310 9.89 -9.44 35.62
CA LYS A 310 9.19 -10.68 35.93
C LYS A 310 8.82 -11.45 34.68
N ALA A 311 9.50 -12.57 34.43
CA ALA A 311 9.20 -13.50 33.36
C ALA A 311 8.56 -14.77 33.92
N ASP A 312 7.21 -14.79 33.95
CA ASP A 312 6.38 -15.87 34.50
C ASP A 312 6.03 -16.97 33.49
N GLY A 313 6.07 -16.67 32.20
CA GLY A 313 5.78 -17.63 31.14
C GLY A 313 6.99 -18.47 30.74
N ALA A 314 6.77 -19.73 30.34
CA ALA A 314 7.82 -20.55 29.76
C ALA A 314 8.34 -19.91 28.46
N ASN A 315 9.66 -19.93 28.27
CA ASN A 315 10.38 -19.24 27.18
C ASN A 315 10.08 -17.74 27.06
N ALA A 316 9.56 -17.09 28.12
CA ALA A 316 9.22 -15.69 28.07
C ALA A 316 10.45 -14.79 28.26
N ILE A 317 10.43 -13.59 27.65
CA ILE A 317 11.54 -12.64 27.67
C ILE A 317 11.05 -11.29 28.19
N ALA A 318 11.49 -10.90 29.38
CA ALA A 318 11.27 -9.58 29.97
C ALA A 318 12.59 -8.79 30.03
N LEU A 319 12.74 -7.78 29.17
CA LEU A 319 13.94 -6.95 29.06
C LEU A 319 13.60 -5.47 29.27
N GLY A 320 14.23 -4.82 30.25
CA GLY A 320 13.90 -3.45 30.65
C GLY A 320 13.87 -3.29 32.17
N ASN A 321 13.30 -2.21 32.69
CA ASN A 321 13.05 -2.05 34.13
C ASN A 321 11.54 -2.21 34.38
N GLY A 322 11.18 -3.13 35.28
CA GLY A 322 9.79 -3.44 35.61
C GLY A 322 9.00 -4.06 34.46
N SER A 323 9.66 -4.70 33.49
CA SER A 323 9.01 -5.41 32.38
C SER A 323 8.40 -6.71 32.88
N ILE A 324 7.21 -7.06 32.39
CA ILE A 324 6.46 -8.24 32.85
C ILE A 324 6.00 -9.06 31.65
N THR A 325 6.29 -10.35 31.64
CA THR A 325 5.76 -11.33 30.68
C THR A 325 5.02 -12.45 31.40
N GLY A 326 3.69 -12.49 31.28
CA GLY A 326 2.83 -13.49 31.92
C GLY A 326 2.59 -14.74 31.07
N GLY A 327 2.62 -14.59 29.74
CA GLY A 327 2.28 -15.66 28.80
C GLY A 327 3.48 -16.51 28.37
N VAL A 328 3.21 -17.76 27.96
CA VAL A 328 4.20 -18.63 27.30
C VAL A 328 4.65 -17.99 25.99
N ASN A 329 5.96 -18.05 25.72
CA ASN A 329 6.63 -17.40 24.58
C ASN A 329 6.39 -15.89 24.45
N ALA A 330 5.94 -15.22 25.52
CA ALA A 330 5.68 -13.79 25.49
C ALA A 330 6.97 -12.98 25.57
N ILE A 331 7.00 -11.83 24.90
CA ILE A 331 8.17 -10.95 24.80
C ILE A 331 7.76 -9.54 25.23
N ALA A 332 8.41 -8.99 26.24
CA ALA A 332 8.22 -7.61 26.68
C ALA A 332 9.58 -6.89 26.72
N LEU A 333 9.78 -5.95 25.80
CA LEU A 333 11.03 -5.20 25.60
C LEU A 333 10.78 -3.70 25.83
N GLY A 334 11.29 -3.15 26.93
CA GLY A 334 11.18 -1.74 27.28
C GLY A 334 10.77 -1.53 28.75
N GLN A 335 11.07 -0.34 29.30
CA GLN A 335 10.68 -0.01 30.67
C GLN A 335 9.16 -0.15 30.85
N GLY A 336 8.74 -0.96 31.84
CA GLY A 336 7.33 -1.18 32.15
C GLY A 336 6.52 -1.85 31.03
N SER A 337 7.16 -2.44 30.01
CA SER A 337 6.45 -3.17 28.97
C SER A 337 5.77 -4.42 29.54
N TYR A 338 4.58 -4.74 29.02
CA TYR A 338 3.75 -5.83 29.49
C TYR A 338 3.32 -6.73 28.33
N ALA A 339 3.62 -8.03 28.41
CA ALA A 339 3.08 -9.04 27.50
C ALA A 339 2.38 -10.14 28.32
N GLY A 340 1.07 -9.99 28.52
CA GLY A 340 0.32 -10.72 29.54
C GLY A 340 -0.08 -12.14 29.16
N LEU A 341 -0.31 -12.38 27.87
CA LEU A 341 -0.86 -13.64 27.35
C LEU A 341 0.09 -14.33 26.37
N GLU A 342 -0.23 -15.58 26.03
CA GLU A 342 0.55 -16.45 25.15
C GLU A 342 0.90 -15.77 23.82
N ASN A 343 2.16 -15.87 23.40
CA ASN A 343 2.71 -15.28 22.18
C ASN A 343 2.52 -13.75 22.06
N GLY A 344 2.25 -13.05 23.17
CA GLY A 344 2.16 -11.59 23.19
C GLY A 344 3.53 -10.94 23.01
N THR A 345 3.64 -9.92 22.17
CA THR A 345 4.89 -9.18 21.94
C THR A 345 4.69 -7.69 22.19
N ALA A 346 5.30 -7.15 23.23
CA ALA A 346 5.27 -5.73 23.57
C ALA A 346 6.66 -5.12 23.38
N ILE A 347 6.81 -4.18 22.45
CA ILE A 347 8.10 -3.54 22.14
C ILE A 347 7.96 -2.03 22.28
N GLY A 348 8.59 -1.47 23.30
CA GLY A 348 8.54 -0.05 23.66
C GLY A 348 8.26 0.16 25.14
N ALA A 349 8.71 1.30 25.69
CA ALA A 349 8.40 1.66 27.07
C ALA A 349 6.87 1.73 27.27
N GLN A 350 6.35 1.05 28.28
CA GLN A 350 4.91 0.97 28.58
C GLN A 350 4.06 0.37 27.44
N ALA A 351 4.67 -0.32 26.46
CA ALA A 351 3.92 -1.08 25.46
C ALA A 351 3.20 -2.26 26.15
N SER A 352 1.97 -2.54 25.77
CA SER A 352 1.11 -3.51 26.44
C SER A 352 0.39 -4.43 25.45
N ALA A 353 0.90 -5.65 25.28
CA ALA A 353 0.27 -6.72 24.51
C ALA A 353 -0.60 -7.58 25.45
N GLN A 354 -1.91 -7.31 25.45
CA GLN A 354 -2.90 -7.96 26.33
C GLN A 354 -3.69 -9.05 25.61
N GLY A 355 -3.77 -9.03 24.28
CA GLY A 355 -4.39 -10.09 23.48
C GLY A 355 -3.46 -11.28 23.26
N LYS A 356 -4.01 -12.49 23.11
CA LYS A 356 -3.23 -13.67 22.69
C LYS A 356 -2.67 -13.44 21.28
N ASN A 357 -1.42 -13.81 21.04
CA ASN A 357 -0.77 -13.64 19.74
C ASN A 357 -0.85 -12.19 19.21
N SER A 358 -0.83 -11.21 20.10
CA SER A 358 -0.92 -9.79 19.76
C SER A 358 0.44 -9.10 19.83
N VAL A 359 0.63 -8.04 19.05
CA VAL A 359 1.84 -7.23 19.03
C VAL A 359 1.50 -5.78 19.36
N ALA A 360 2.05 -5.25 20.46
CA ALA A 360 2.04 -3.82 20.77
C ALA A 360 3.40 -3.21 20.40
N LEU A 361 3.43 -2.39 19.34
CA LEU A 361 4.64 -1.83 18.78
C LEU A 361 4.71 -0.31 19.01
N GLY A 362 5.71 0.13 19.76
CA GLY A 362 5.96 1.53 20.13
C GLY A 362 5.58 1.86 21.58
N ALA A 363 6.17 2.94 22.11
CA ALA A 363 5.95 3.34 23.50
C ALA A 363 4.47 3.65 23.78
N GLY A 364 3.92 3.09 24.85
CA GLY A 364 2.52 3.25 25.24
C GLY A 364 1.50 2.64 24.25
N SER A 365 1.94 1.85 23.26
CA SER A 365 1.02 1.12 22.38
C SER A 365 0.30 0.02 23.16
N VAL A 366 -0.97 -0.21 22.84
CA VAL A 366 -1.81 -1.20 23.51
C VAL A 366 -2.50 -2.09 22.47
N ALA A 367 -2.26 -3.40 22.54
CA ALA A 367 -2.96 -4.40 21.73
C ALA A 367 -3.83 -5.25 22.65
N THR A 368 -5.14 -4.99 22.68
CA THR A 368 -6.10 -5.75 23.52
C THR A 368 -6.62 -7.00 22.84
N ASP A 369 -6.74 -6.96 21.52
CA ASP A 369 -7.42 -7.99 20.75
C ASP A 369 -6.42 -9.06 20.31
N ALA A 370 -6.88 -10.31 20.27
CA ALA A 370 -6.06 -11.41 19.80
C ALA A 370 -5.72 -11.26 18.31
N ASP A 371 -4.57 -11.78 17.89
CA ASP A 371 -4.15 -11.82 16.47
C ASP A 371 -4.06 -10.43 15.81
N THR A 372 -3.73 -9.39 16.57
CA THR A 372 -3.59 -8.01 16.07
C THR A 372 -2.22 -7.40 16.29
N VAL A 373 -1.86 -6.44 15.43
CA VAL A 373 -0.71 -5.55 15.64
C VAL A 373 -1.22 -4.15 15.91
N SER A 374 -1.00 -3.63 17.11
CA SER A 374 -1.29 -2.25 17.47
C SER A 374 -0.04 -1.40 17.46
N VAL A 375 -0.04 -0.35 16.65
CA VAL A 375 1.04 0.67 16.60
C VAL A 375 0.73 1.89 17.47
N GLY A 376 -0.28 1.82 18.35
CA GLY A 376 -0.74 2.96 19.15
C GLY A 376 -1.73 2.56 20.23
N ASN A 377 -2.55 3.53 20.65
CA ASN A 377 -3.69 3.28 21.53
C ASN A 377 -4.84 4.21 21.12
N THR A 378 -5.95 4.17 21.87
CA THR A 378 -7.16 4.96 21.56
C THR A 378 -6.94 6.47 21.55
N THR A 379 -5.94 6.97 22.27
CA THR A 379 -5.61 8.40 22.38
C THR A 379 -4.36 8.82 21.59
N ALA A 380 -3.45 7.88 21.31
CA ALA A 380 -2.19 8.11 20.62
C ALA A 380 -2.05 7.10 19.47
N GLN A 381 -2.65 7.44 18.33
CA GLN A 381 -2.56 6.67 17.08
C GLN A 381 -1.32 7.10 16.29
N ARG A 382 -0.77 6.20 15.47
CA ARG A 382 0.43 6.47 14.68
C ARG A 382 0.18 6.23 13.20
N GLN A 383 0.81 7.05 12.38
CA GLN A 383 0.86 6.80 10.94
C GLN A 383 1.84 5.65 10.66
N ILE A 384 1.47 4.78 9.72
CA ILE A 384 2.36 3.79 9.14
C ILE A 384 2.90 4.39 7.84
N VAL A 385 4.17 4.78 7.84
CA VAL A 385 4.84 5.48 6.72
C VAL A 385 5.83 4.56 6.01
N ASN A 386 6.29 4.95 4.83
CA ASN A 386 7.21 4.18 3.98
C ASN A 386 6.64 2.82 3.54
N MET A 387 5.33 2.76 3.36
CA MET A 387 4.61 1.58 2.89
C MET A 387 4.58 1.55 1.37
N ALA A 388 5.18 0.52 0.78
CA ALA A 388 5.03 0.23 -0.66
C ALA A 388 3.54 0.06 -1.03
N ALA A 389 3.21 0.23 -2.31
CA ALA A 389 1.86 -0.06 -2.76
C ALA A 389 1.59 -1.57 -2.60
N GLY A 390 0.50 -1.92 -1.93
CA GLY A 390 0.08 -3.32 -1.78
C GLY A 390 -0.53 -3.87 -3.06
N ASP A 391 -0.50 -5.18 -3.26
CA ASP A 391 -1.16 -5.78 -4.42
C ASP A 391 -2.69 -5.65 -4.29
N ILE A 392 -3.37 -5.30 -5.39
CA ILE A 392 -4.83 -5.17 -5.43
C ILE A 392 -5.40 -6.39 -6.17
N SER A 393 -5.93 -7.35 -5.41
CA SER A 393 -6.62 -8.54 -5.93
C SER A 393 -7.70 -9.01 -4.95
N THR A 394 -8.57 -9.94 -5.36
CA THR A 394 -9.66 -10.46 -4.52
C THR A 394 -9.20 -11.28 -3.32
N THR A 395 -7.93 -11.68 -3.28
CA THR A 395 -7.33 -12.48 -2.21
C THR A 395 -6.17 -11.78 -1.52
N SER A 396 -5.90 -10.50 -1.84
CA SER A 396 -4.78 -9.76 -1.27
C SER A 396 -4.99 -9.51 0.23
N THR A 397 -3.91 -9.64 1.00
CA THR A 397 -3.84 -9.30 2.41
C THR A 397 -2.89 -8.13 2.68
N ASP A 398 -2.45 -7.44 1.62
CA ASP A 398 -1.52 -6.32 1.73
C ASP A 398 -2.24 -5.07 2.23
N ALA A 399 -1.49 -4.23 2.97
CA ALA A 399 -1.97 -2.92 3.35
C ALA A 399 -1.95 -1.96 2.13
N ILE A 400 -3.00 -1.16 2.00
CA ILE A 400 -3.14 -0.16 0.93
C ILE A 400 -2.59 1.19 1.40
N ASN A 401 -1.72 1.81 0.61
CA ASN A 401 -1.21 3.15 0.91
C ASN A 401 -2.09 4.27 0.31
N GLY A 402 -1.83 5.51 0.75
CA GLY A 402 -2.63 6.67 0.32
C GLY A 402 -2.63 6.94 -1.19
N SER A 403 -1.54 6.59 -1.90
CA SER A 403 -1.46 6.80 -3.35
C SER A 403 -2.41 5.89 -4.13
N GLN A 404 -2.60 4.65 -3.66
CA GLN A 404 -3.53 3.69 -4.28
C GLN A 404 -4.98 4.10 -4.06
N LEU A 405 -5.33 4.50 -2.83
CA LEU A 405 -6.67 5.00 -2.54
C LEU A 405 -6.96 6.28 -3.35
N TYR A 406 -5.99 7.20 -3.45
CA TYR A 406 -6.11 8.38 -4.30
C TYR A 406 -6.33 8.04 -5.78
N ALA A 407 -5.59 7.06 -6.31
CA ALA A 407 -5.75 6.61 -7.70
C ALA A 407 -7.18 6.07 -7.96
N ILE A 408 -7.75 5.31 -7.01
CA ILE A 408 -9.14 4.85 -7.09
C ILE A 408 -10.12 6.03 -7.03
N SER A 409 -9.97 6.95 -6.07
CA SER A 409 -10.79 8.17 -6.00
C SER A 409 -10.71 8.99 -7.29
N LYS A 410 -9.53 9.07 -7.92
CA LYS A 410 -9.33 9.79 -9.18
C LYS A 410 -10.05 9.12 -10.34
N SER A 411 -9.97 7.78 -10.42
CA SER A 411 -10.73 7.00 -11.40
C SER A 411 -12.24 7.23 -11.26
N VAL A 412 -12.77 7.28 -10.03
CA VAL A 412 -14.19 7.60 -9.79
C VAL A 412 -14.53 9.01 -10.26
N ALA A 413 -13.72 10.01 -9.89
CA ALA A 413 -13.94 11.40 -10.31
C ALA A 413 -13.95 11.56 -11.84
N ASP A 414 -13.02 10.90 -12.54
CA ASP A 414 -12.92 10.94 -14.00
C ASP A 414 -14.12 10.29 -14.68
N ASN A 415 -14.61 9.17 -14.15
CA ASN A 415 -15.80 8.50 -14.66
C ASN A 415 -17.10 9.28 -14.39
N LEU A 416 -17.17 10.04 -13.29
CA LEU A 416 -18.28 10.98 -13.07
C LEU A 416 -18.24 12.13 -14.08
N GLY A 417 -17.06 12.65 -14.42
CA GLY A 417 -16.94 13.79 -15.32
C GLY A 417 -17.53 15.08 -14.72
N GLY A 418 -18.03 15.99 -15.56
CA GLY A 418 -18.58 17.27 -15.10
C GLY A 418 -17.58 18.16 -14.35
N GLY A 419 -16.27 17.94 -14.51
CA GLY A 419 -15.23 18.65 -13.75
C GLY A 419 -15.04 18.15 -12.32
N ALA A 420 -15.57 16.99 -11.94
CA ALA A 420 -15.25 16.35 -10.68
C ALA A 420 -13.73 16.07 -10.59
N THR A 421 -13.15 16.35 -9.44
CA THR A 421 -11.72 16.14 -9.11
C THR A 421 -11.58 15.53 -7.71
N VAL A 422 -10.36 15.15 -7.33
CA VAL A 422 -10.04 14.69 -5.96
C VAL A 422 -9.29 15.78 -5.22
N ASN A 423 -9.73 16.15 -4.03
CA ASN A 423 -9.04 17.16 -3.21
C ASN A 423 -7.83 16.56 -2.46
N ALA A 424 -7.10 17.40 -1.72
CA ALA A 424 -5.91 16.98 -0.96
C ALA A 424 -6.18 15.92 0.13
N GLN A 425 -7.42 15.73 0.54
CA GLN A 425 -7.86 14.73 1.52
C GLN A 425 -8.34 13.42 0.86
N GLY A 426 -8.23 13.28 -0.46
CA GLY A 426 -8.68 12.09 -1.18
C GLY A 426 -10.20 12.03 -1.44
N VAL A 427 -10.93 13.13 -1.18
CA VAL A 427 -12.39 13.21 -1.36
C VAL A 427 -12.72 13.67 -2.77
N VAL A 428 -13.65 12.96 -3.42
CA VAL A 428 -14.19 13.35 -4.75
C VAL A 428 -15.09 14.57 -4.59
N THR A 429 -14.79 15.63 -5.34
CA THR A 429 -15.57 16.87 -5.40
C THR A 429 -16.81 16.68 -6.27
N SER A 430 -17.88 17.43 -5.96
CA SER A 430 -19.14 17.34 -6.70
C SER A 430 -18.94 17.69 -8.18
N PRO A 431 -19.47 16.88 -9.12
CA PRO A 431 -19.50 17.24 -10.53
C PRO A 431 -20.38 18.46 -10.78
N ASN A 432 -20.17 19.10 -11.93
CA ASN A 432 -20.93 20.24 -12.44
C ASN A 432 -21.43 19.90 -13.85
N TYR A 433 -22.57 19.22 -13.95
CA TYR A 433 -23.18 18.89 -15.23
C TYR A 433 -23.95 20.10 -15.76
N ARG A 434 -23.45 20.70 -16.84
CA ARG A 434 -24.03 21.87 -17.48
C ARG A 434 -24.97 21.43 -18.60
N LEU A 435 -26.26 21.35 -18.30
CA LEU A 435 -27.30 21.07 -19.26
C LEU A 435 -27.97 22.37 -19.73
N LYS A 436 -28.74 22.33 -20.82
CA LYS A 436 -29.50 23.52 -21.27
C LYS A 436 -30.51 24.00 -20.23
N SER A 437 -31.03 23.09 -19.39
CA SER A 437 -32.01 23.36 -18.34
C SER A 437 -31.41 23.88 -17.03
N GLY A 438 -30.08 23.85 -16.87
CA GLY A 438 -29.42 24.29 -15.63
C GLY A 438 -28.12 23.56 -15.33
N ILE A 439 -27.60 23.79 -14.13
CA ILE A 439 -26.37 23.17 -13.61
C ILE A 439 -26.74 22.22 -12.48
N PHE A 440 -26.25 20.98 -12.56
CA PHE A 440 -26.57 19.92 -11.60
C PHE A 440 -25.31 19.36 -10.93
N GLY A 441 -25.41 19.12 -9.62
CA GLY A 441 -24.31 18.67 -8.76
C GLY A 441 -24.14 17.15 -8.68
N THR A 442 -25.07 16.40 -9.25
CA THR A 442 -25.09 14.92 -9.22
C THR A 442 -25.58 14.38 -10.56
N VAL A 443 -25.25 13.12 -10.85
CA VAL A 443 -25.74 12.42 -12.05
C VAL A 443 -27.25 12.27 -12.00
N GLY A 444 -27.81 11.94 -10.83
CA GLY A 444 -29.25 11.76 -10.65
C GLY A 444 -30.03 13.03 -10.99
N ASP A 445 -29.63 14.17 -10.42
CA ASP A 445 -30.31 15.44 -10.68
C ASP A 445 -30.14 15.88 -12.13
N ALA A 446 -28.98 15.62 -12.74
CA ALA A 446 -28.75 15.90 -14.16
C ALA A 446 -29.68 15.06 -15.05
N LEU A 447 -29.83 13.77 -14.76
CA LEU A 447 -30.75 12.89 -15.48
C LEU A 447 -32.21 13.32 -15.29
N THR A 448 -32.64 13.66 -14.08
CA THR A 448 -33.98 14.24 -13.84
C THR A 448 -34.14 15.58 -14.56
N GLY A 449 -33.09 16.39 -14.63
CA GLY A 449 -33.04 17.63 -15.40
C GLY A 449 -33.24 17.41 -16.91
N LEU A 450 -32.67 16.35 -17.48
CA LEU A 450 -32.95 15.93 -18.87
C LEU A 450 -34.37 15.38 -19.01
N ASP A 451 -34.79 14.53 -18.08
CA ASP A 451 -36.10 13.88 -18.07
C ASP A 451 -37.23 14.91 -18.15
N ASN A 452 -37.15 15.96 -17.32
CA ASN A 452 -38.15 17.00 -17.22
C ASN A 452 -38.10 18.07 -18.32
N ASN A 453 -36.98 18.23 -19.04
CA ASN A 453 -36.76 19.38 -19.93
C ASN A 453 -36.46 19.02 -21.39
N THR A 454 -36.71 17.78 -21.79
CA THR A 454 -36.55 17.35 -23.19
C THR A 454 -37.85 16.72 -23.72
N LEU A 455 -38.02 16.67 -25.05
CA LEU A 455 -39.16 15.99 -25.66
C LEU A 455 -39.02 14.49 -25.44
N GLN A 456 -39.83 13.95 -24.53
CA GLN A 456 -39.75 12.53 -24.18
C GLN A 456 -40.61 11.67 -25.09
N TRP A 457 -40.08 10.50 -25.43
CA TRP A 457 -40.85 9.46 -26.08
C TRP A 457 -41.78 8.79 -25.06
N ASP A 458 -43.09 8.97 -25.24
CA ASP A 458 -44.11 8.24 -24.49
C ASP A 458 -44.26 6.84 -25.12
N SER A 459 -43.67 5.84 -24.45
CA SER A 459 -43.61 4.47 -24.96
C SER A 459 -44.98 3.78 -25.06
N LEU A 460 -45.97 4.26 -24.30
CA LEU A 460 -47.35 3.77 -24.31
C LEU A 460 -48.14 4.42 -25.44
N LYS A 461 -47.99 5.73 -25.65
CA LYS A 461 -48.67 6.46 -26.72
C LYS A 461 -48.00 6.37 -28.07
N LYS A 462 -46.77 5.83 -28.13
CA LYS A 462 -45.94 5.74 -29.33
C LYS A 462 -45.75 7.10 -30.02
N ALA A 463 -45.56 8.15 -29.22
CA ALA A 463 -45.39 9.52 -29.71
C ALA A 463 -44.46 10.32 -28.79
N TYR A 464 -43.85 11.37 -29.32
CA TYR A 464 -43.16 12.36 -28.50
C TYR A 464 -44.17 13.26 -27.81
N SER A 465 -44.02 13.45 -26.50
CA SER A 465 -44.85 14.37 -25.72
C SER A 465 -44.23 15.77 -25.72
N ALA A 466 -45.04 16.78 -26.06
CA ALA A 466 -44.68 18.18 -25.88
C ALA A 466 -44.99 18.70 -24.46
N ALA A 467 -45.49 17.86 -23.55
CA ALA A 467 -45.73 18.28 -22.16
C ALA A 467 -44.42 18.61 -21.46
N HIS A 468 -44.40 19.70 -20.67
CA HIS A 468 -43.22 20.16 -19.93
C HIS A 468 -43.65 20.58 -18.52
N GLY A 469 -42.99 20.04 -17.49
CA GLY A 469 -43.37 20.28 -16.10
C GLY A 469 -44.83 19.88 -15.81
N THR A 470 -45.62 20.83 -15.26
CA THR A 470 -47.06 20.63 -15.01
C THR A 470 -47.95 21.00 -16.20
N ASP A 471 -47.39 21.55 -17.27
CA ASP A 471 -48.14 22.01 -18.43
C ASP A 471 -48.41 20.85 -19.38
N THR A 472 -49.69 20.61 -19.67
CA THR A 472 -50.14 19.50 -20.52
C THR A 472 -49.95 19.77 -22.01
N THR A 473 -49.67 21.01 -22.41
CA THR A 473 -49.44 21.45 -23.79
C THR A 473 -48.36 22.52 -23.85
N SER A 474 -47.35 22.35 -24.72
CA SER A 474 -46.30 23.37 -24.96
C SER A 474 -46.24 23.78 -26.43
N THR A 475 -45.75 24.99 -26.69
CA THR A 475 -45.51 25.48 -28.06
C THR A 475 -44.19 24.91 -28.61
N ILE A 476 -44.24 24.28 -29.78
CA ILE A 476 -43.06 23.92 -30.55
C ILE A 476 -42.83 25.01 -31.61
N THR A 477 -41.72 25.74 -31.50
CA THR A 477 -41.34 26.80 -32.45
C THR A 477 -40.18 26.35 -33.33
N ASN A 478 -39.86 27.13 -34.38
CA ASN A 478 -38.88 26.74 -35.42
C ASN A 478 -39.23 25.43 -36.15
N VAL A 479 -40.52 25.11 -36.23
CA VAL A 479 -41.03 24.04 -37.10
C VAL A 479 -40.95 24.53 -38.54
N LYS A 480 -40.05 23.93 -39.33
CA LYS A 480 -39.93 24.20 -40.77
C LYS A 480 -41.26 23.88 -41.46
N ASP A 481 -41.58 24.61 -42.53
CA ASP A 481 -42.75 24.31 -43.38
C ASP A 481 -42.77 22.83 -43.75
N GLY A 482 -43.82 22.12 -43.31
CA GLY A 482 -44.01 20.71 -43.63
C GLY A 482 -44.41 20.55 -45.09
N ALA A 483 -43.99 19.47 -45.75
CA ALA A 483 -44.49 19.23 -47.11
C ALA A 483 -46.03 19.09 -47.08
N ILE A 484 -46.74 19.81 -47.96
CA ILE A 484 -48.21 19.70 -48.06
C ILE A 484 -48.53 18.69 -49.16
N SER A 485 -48.78 17.44 -48.77
CA SER A 485 -49.20 16.34 -49.63
C SER A 485 -50.00 15.30 -48.85
N ASP A 486 -50.75 14.44 -49.56
CA ASP A 486 -51.66 13.45 -48.95
C ASP A 486 -50.94 12.35 -48.15
N THR A 487 -49.62 12.23 -48.30
CA THR A 487 -48.80 11.23 -47.60
C THR A 487 -47.87 11.85 -46.55
N SER A 488 -47.79 13.18 -46.47
CA SER A 488 -46.88 13.88 -45.57
C SER A 488 -47.15 13.53 -44.11
N LYS A 489 -46.06 13.33 -43.35
CA LYS A 489 -46.06 13.15 -41.89
C LYS A 489 -45.37 14.31 -41.16
N ASP A 490 -45.02 15.35 -41.91
CA ASP A 490 -44.38 16.54 -41.36
C ASP A 490 -45.40 17.35 -40.56
N ALA A 491 -44.95 17.93 -39.44
CA ALA A 491 -45.75 18.91 -38.73
C ALA A 491 -45.86 20.19 -39.57
N VAL A 492 -47.07 20.69 -39.76
CA VAL A 492 -47.32 22.00 -40.40
C VAL A 492 -47.20 23.11 -39.36
N ASN A 493 -46.75 24.29 -39.79
CA ASN A 493 -46.62 25.44 -38.90
C ASN A 493 -47.74 26.48 -39.10
N GLY A 494 -47.71 27.54 -38.27
CA GLY A 494 -48.74 28.57 -38.27
C GLY A 494 -48.86 29.35 -39.59
N SER A 495 -47.75 29.58 -40.32
CA SER A 495 -47.79 30.26 -41.62
C SER A 495 -48.51 29.45 -42.68
N GLN A 496 -48.32 28.13 -42.71
CA GLN A 496 -49.01 27.26 -43.67
C GLN A 496 -50.51 27.20 -43.41
N LEU A 497 -50.94 27.12 -42.14
CA LEU A 497 -52.35 27.17 -41.76
C LEU A 497 -52.97 28.54 -42.06
N LYS A 498 -52.20 29.62 -41.89
CA LYS A 498 -52.64 30.99 -42.23
C LYS A 498 -52.92 31.14 -43.72
N THR A 499 -52.05 30.65 -44.61
CA THR A 499 -52.28 30.66 -46.07
C THR A 499 -53.57 29.91 -46.43
N THR A 500 -53.81 28.74 -45.84
CA THR A 500 -55.07 28.00 -46.04
C THR A 500 -56.28 28.81 -45.57
N ASN A 501 -56.20 29.44 -44.39
CA ASN A 501 -57.29 30.26 -43.86
C ASN A 501 -57.59 31.49 -44.74
N ASP A 502 -56.57 32.12 -45.32
CA ASP A 502 -56.76 33.27 -46.22
C ASP A 502 -57.43 32.84 -47.55
N ASN A 503 -57.10 31.66 -48.08
CA ASN A 503 -57.80 31.06 -49.22
C ASN A 503 -59.27 30.74 -48.90
N VAL A 504 -59.55 30.21 -47.70
CA VAL A 504 -60.93 29.95 -47.25
C VAL A 504 -61.72 31.26 -47.15
N ALA A 505 -61.15 32.32 -46.58
CA ALA A 505 -61.78 33.64 -46.51
C ALA A 505 -62.08 34.23 -47.90
N THR A 506 -61.16 34.05 -48.85
CA THR A 506 -61.34 34.44 -50.26
C THR A 506 -62.50 33.69 -50.91
N ASN A 507 -62.58 32.37 -50.70
CA ASN A 507 -63.71 31.57 -51.18
C ASN A 507 -65.04 32.00 -50.54
N THR A 508 -65.06 32.34 -49.26
CA THR A 508 -66.25 32.88 -48.60
C THR A 508 -66.74 34.18 -49.28
N ALA A 509 -65.83 35.10 -49.61
CA ALA A 509 -66.16 36.34 -50.32
C ALA A 509 -66.66 36.09 -51.77
N ASN A 510 -66.05 35.14 -52.48
CA ASN A 510 -66.49 34.75 -53.82
C ASN A 510 -67.90 34.16 -53.82
N ILE A 511 -68.23 33.32 -52.83
CA ILE A 511 -69.59 32.76 -52.67
C ILE A 511 -70.62 33.87 -52.48
N THR A 512 -70.32 34.86 -51.63
CA THR A 512 -71.21 36.02 -51.44
C THR A 512 -71.44 36.80 -52.75
N THR A 513 -70.41 36.94 -53.58
CA THR A 513 -70.52 37.62 -54.89
C THR A 513 -71.40 36.86 -55.86
N ASN A 514 -71.21 35.53 -55.97
CA ASN A 514 -72.01 34.69 -56.86
C ASN A 514 -73.50 34.67 -56.46
N THR A 515 -73.82 34.70 -55.17
CA THR A 515 -75.20 34.81 -54.68
C THR A 515 -75.87 36.10 -55.19
N ASN A 516 -75.16 37.23 -55.22
CA ASN A 516 -75.71 38.49 -55.71
C ASN A 516 -75.94 38.48 -57.23
N SER A 517 -75.03 37.91 -58.03
CA SER A 517 -75.18 37.83 -59.48
C SER A 517 -76.36 36.96 -59.93
N ILE A 518 -76.69 35.90 -59.18
CA ILE A 518 -77.84 35.02 -59.46
C ILE A 518 -79.18 35.76 -59.24
N ASN A 519 -79.25 36.63 -58.24
CA ASN A 519 -80.45 37.44 -58.00
C ASN A 519 -80.71 38.40 -59.18
N THR A 520 -79.68 39.06 -59.72
CA THR A 520 -79.82 39.96 -60.88
C THR A 520 -80.26 39.25 -62.16
N LEU A 521 -79.84 38.00 -62.37
CA LEU A 521 -80.25 37.22 -63.55
C LEU A 521 -81.74 36.81 -63.51
N THR A 522 -82.32 36.73 -62.31
CA THR A 522 -83.73 36.37 -62.11
C THR A 522 -84.66 37.51 -62.51
N ASP A 523 -84.26 38.77 -62.27
CA ASP A 523 -85.04 39.96 -62.64
C ASP A 523 -85.05 40.18 -64.18
N SER A 524 -83.91 39.99 -64.86
CA SER A 524 -83.82 40.16 -66.33
C SER A 524 -84.59 39.11 -67.15
N VAL A 525 -84.91 37.95 -66.59
CA VAL A 525 -85.78 36.93 -67.23
C VAL A 525 -87.27 37.27 -67.08
N GLY A 526 -87.63 38.11 -66.10
CA GLY A 526 -88.97 38.67 -65.96
C GLY A 526 -89.32 39.61 -67.11
N ASP A 527 -88.42 40.53 -67.45
CA ASP A 527 -88.63 41.55 -68.48
C ASP A 527 -88.73 40.97 -69.91
N LEU A 528 -88.07 39.84 -70.18
CA LEU A 528 -88.11 39.19 -71.51
C LEU A 528 -89.46 38.50 -71.82
N LYS A 529 -90.30 38.25 -70.81
CA LYS A 529 -91.63 37.64 -71.01
C LYS A 529 -92.69 38.62 -71.51
N ASP A 530 -92.49 39.91 -71.31
CA ASP A 530 -93.51 40.93 -71.61
C ASP A 530 -93.39 41.50 -73.04
N ASP A 531 -92.20 41.44 -73.67
CA ASP A 531 -91.92 42.09 -74.97
C ASP A 531 -91.79 41.15 -76.20
N ALA A 532 -91.98 39.84 -76.06
CA ALA A 532 -91.78 38.86 -77.14
C ALA A 532 -93.08 38.41 -77.83
N LEU A 533 -93.01 38.02 -79.12
CA LEU A 533 -94.09 37.30 -79.80
C LEU A 533 -94.23 35.90 -79.19
N LEU A 534 -95.28 35.69 -78.38
CA LEU A 534 -95.47 34.43 -77.68
C LEU A 534 -96.15 33.37 -78.56
N TRP A 535 -95.52 32.20 -78.63
CA TRP A 535 -96.11 31.00 -79.22
C TRP A 535 -97.15 30.41 -78.27
N ASN A 536 -98.40 30.31 -78.72
CA ASN A 536 -99.50 29.80 -77.88
C ASN A 536 -99.81 28.31 -78.09
N GLY A 537 -98.95 27.60 -78.83
CA GLY A 537 -99.09 26.17 -79.12
C GLY A 537 -99.60 25.85 -80.53
N THR A 538 -100.17 26.82 -81.28
CA THR A 538 -100.61 26.59 -82.67
C THR A 538 -100.29 27.73 -83.64
N ALA A 539 -100.08 28.97 -83.19
CA ALA A 539 -99.57 30.10 -83.99
C ALA A 539 -98.85 31.15 -83.12
N PHE A 540 -97.97 31.97 -83.71
CA PHE A 540 -97.40 33.14 -83.03
C PHE A 540 -98.42 34.28 -83.01
N SER A 541 -98.74 34.78 -81.81
CA SER A 541 -99.70 35.89 -81.64
C SER A 541 -98.98 37.23 -81.60
N ALA A 542 -99.42 38.19 -82.42
CA ALA A 542 -98.95 39.58 -82.40
C ALA A 542 -99.76 40.49 -81.45
N ALA A 543 -100.54 39.90 -80.55
CA ALA A 543 -101.28 40.64 -79.52
C ALA A 543 -100.35 41.05 -78.37
N HIS A 544 -100.35 42.32 -77.97
CA HIS A 544 -99.57 42.87 -76.86
C HIS A 544 -100.50 43.60 -75.88
N GLY A 545 -100.46 43.23 -74.60
CA GLY A 545 -101.37 43.78 -73.60
C GLY A 545 -102.85 43.54 -73.94
N THR A 546 -103.67 44.59 -73.93
CA THR A 546 -105.15 44.51 -74.02
C THR A 546 -105.74 44.78 -75.42
N GLU A 547 -104.95 44.89 -76.49
CA GLU A 547 -105.42 45.24 -77.85
C GLU A 547 -105.30 44.05 -78.85
N ALA A 548 -106.35 43.82 -79.66
CA ALA A 548 -106.57 42.53 -80.34
C ALA A 548 -106.00 42.38 -81.77
N THR A 549 -105.52 43.42 -82.44
CA THR A 549 -104.83 43.29 -83.75
C THR A 549 -103.85 44.44 -84.02
N SER A 550 -102.56 44.14 -84.23
CA SER A 550 -101.49 45.11 -84.51
C SER A 550 -100.91 44.95 -85.93
N LYS A 551 -100.41 46.04 -86.52
CA LYS A 551 -99.72 46.02 -87.82
C LYS A 551 -98.35 45.37 -87.69
N ILE A 552 -98.03 44.43 -88.58
CA ILE A 552 -96.65 43.97 -88.79
C ILE A 552 -96.05 44.84 -89.89
N THR A 553 -95.20 45.78 -89.50
CA THR A 553 -94.45 46.64 -90.43
C THR A 553 -93.00 46.16 -90.47
N ASN A 554 -92.22 46.54 -91.50
CA ASN A 554 -90.91 45.95 -91.83
C ASN A 554 -90.97 44.46 -92.23
N VAL A 555 -92.07 44.03 -92.87
CA VAL A 555 -92.14 42.73 -93.55
C VAL A 555 -91.34 42.81 -94.84
N LYS A 556 -90.18 42.17 -94.82
CA LYS A 556 -89.27 42.04 -95.96
C LYS A 556 -89.96 41.29 -97.10
N ASP A 557 -89.67 41.66 -98.34
CA ASP A 557 -90.20 41.03 -99.56
C ASP A 557 -90.19 39.49 -99.43
N GLY A 558 -91.38 38.88 -99.34
CA GLY A 558 -91.56 37.46 -99.09
C GLY A 558 -91.24 36.60 -100.31
N ASP A 559 -90.60 35.45 -100.15
CA ASP A 559 -90.06 34.71 -101.29
C ASP A 559 -91.16 34.26 -102.27
N LEU A 560 -91.00 34.51 -103.58
CA LEU A 560 -92.01 34.30 -104.64
C LEU A 560 -91.87 32.92 -105.31
N THR A 561 -91.74 31.85 -104.52
CA THR A 561 -91.59 30.45 -104.98
C THR A 561 -92.86 29.63 -104.76
N ALA A 562 -93.08 28.58 -105.56
CA ALA A 562 -94.36 27.85 -105.67
C ALA A 562 -94.84 27.07 -104.41
N GLY A 563 -94.09 27.13 -103.31
CA GLY A 563 -94.48 26.59 -102.00
C GLY A 563 -94.20 27.56 -100.84
N SER A 564 -93.95 28.83 -101.13
CA SER A 564 -93.63 29.83 -100.13
C SER A 564 -94.83 30.12 -99.22
N THR A 565 -94.58 30.10 -97.92
CA THR A 565 -95.52 30.55 -96.88
C THR A 565 -95.22 31.97 -96.41
N ASP A 566 -94.32 32.69 -97.11
CA ASP A 566 -93.88 34.03 -96.73
C ASP A 566 -94.95 35.08 -97.09
N ALA A 567 -95.06 36.10 -96.24
CA ALA A 567 -95.96 37.21 -96.48
C ALA A 567 -95.39 38.13 -97.58
N VAL A 568 -96.04 38.20 -98.74
CA VAL A 568 -95.66 39.13 -99.82
C VAL A 568 -96.10 40.55 -99.49
N ASN A 569 -95.24 41.53 -99.76
CA ASN A 569 -95.49 42.94 -99.46
C ASN A 569 -95.87 43.76 -100.71
N GLY A 570 -96.27 45.02 -100.51
CA GLY A 570 -96.84 45.85 -101.58
C GLY A 570 -95.92 46.14 -102.78
N SER A 571 -94.59 46.10 -102.62
CA SER A 571 -93.63 46.31 -103.72
C SER A 571 -93.50 45.11 -104.65
N GLN A 572 -93.71 43.90 -104.15
CA GLN A 572 -93.53 42.66 -104.92
C GLN A 572 -94.60 42.47 -106.00
N LEU A 573 -95.83 42.91 -105.75
CA LEU A 573 -96.93 42.78 -106.71
C LEU A 573 -96.82 43.76 -107.89
N LYS A 574 -96.16 44.90 -107.70
CA LYS A 574 -95.92 45.89 -108.76
C LYS A 574 -94.80 45.47 -109.72
N THR A 575 -93.81 44.72 -109.22
CA THR A 575 -92.62 44.26 -109.97
C THR A 575 -92.91 43.12 -110.96
N THR A 576 -93.88 42.26 -110.65
CA THR A 576 -94.31 41.17 -111.55
C THR A 576 -95.00 41.69 -112.84
N ASN A 577 -95.67 42.85 -112.78
CA ASN A 577 -96.39 43.41 -113.93
C ASN A 577 -95.47 44.07 -114.98
N ASP A 578 -94.26 44.54 -114.60
CA ASP A 578 -93.35 45.27 -115.50
C ASP A 578 -92.32 44.34 -116.20
N ASN A 579 -92.05 43.15 -115.65
CA ASN A 579 -91.00 42.23 -116.16
C ASN A 579 -91.46 41.29 -117.29
N VAL A 580 -92.76 41.03 -117.44
CA VAL A 580 -93.31 40.19 -118.53
C VAL A 580 -93.21 40.88 -119.90
N ALA A 581 -93.15 42.22 -119.94
CA ALA A 581 -92.97 43.00 -121.17
C ALA A 581 -91.49 43.07 -121.64
N THR A 582 -90.52 42.81 -120.76
CA THR A 582 -89.07 42.97 -121.03
C THR A 582 -88.36 41.65 -121.37
N ASN A 583 -88.85 40.51 -120.86
CA ASN A 583 -88.28 39.17 -121.12
C ASN A 583 -88.41 38.67 -122.57
N THR A 584 -89.23 39.32 -123.40
CA THR A 584 -89.32 39.03 -124.84
C THR A 584 -88.10 39.56 -125.64
N THR A 585 -87.26 40.43 -125.07
CA THR A 585 -86.17 41.12 -125.81
C THR A 585 -84.73 40.66 -125.45
N ASN A 586 -84.44 40.15 -124.24
CA ASN A 586 -83.05 39.90 -123.81
C ASN A 586 -82.53 38.44 -123.93
N ILE A 587 -83.40 37.49 -124.29
CA ILE A 587 -82.98 36.12 -124.68
C ILE A 587 -82.10 36.15 -125.97
N THR A 588 -82.06 37.28 -126.67
CA THR A 588 -81.15 37.52 -127.80
C THR A 588 -79.67 37.70 -127.37
N ASN A 589 -79.33 37.95 -126.10
CA ASN A 589 -77.97 38.33 -125.67
C ASN A 589 -77.27 37.35 -124.68
N LEU A 590 -77.42 36.03 -124.86
CA LEU A 590 -76.69 34.99 -124.10
C LEU A 590 -75.17 34.94 -124.33
N THR A 591 -74.51 35.96 -124.90
CA THR A 591 -73.18 35.74 -125.52
C THR A 591 -72.00 36.26 -124.70
N ASP A 592 -72.19 37.07 -123.65
CA ASP A 592 -71.07 37.90 -123.18
C ASP A 592 -70.16 37.40 -122.04
N SER A 593 -70.53 36.66 -120.98
CA SER A 593 -69.52 36.43 -119.90
C SER A 593 -69.93 35.40 -118.83
N VAL A 594 -69.54 34.13 -118.77
CA VAL A 594 -68.24 33.51 -119.09
C VAL A 594 -67.02 34.20 -118.41
N GLY A 595 -67.22 35.33 -117.69
CA GLY A 595 -66.17 36.09 -117.00
C GLY A 595 -65.98 35.76 -115.52
N ASP A 596 -67.06 35.43 -114.80
CA ASP A 596 -67.04 35.40 -113.33
C ASP A 596 -66.71 34.00 -112.72
N LEU A 597 -66.53 32.98 -113.57
CA LEU A 597 -66.20 31.60 -113.16
C LEU A 597 -64.69 31.43 -112.78
N LYS A 598 -63.95 32.52 -112.58
CA LYS A 598 -62.48 32.50 -112.40
C LYS A 598 -61.99 32.70 -110.95
N ASP A 599 -62.84 33.12 -110.00
CA ASP A 599 -62.38 33.61 -108.68
C ASP A 599 -62.60 32.68 -107.46
N ASP A 600 -63.44 31.63 -107.50
CA ASP A 600 -63.79 30.80 -106.29
C ASP A 600 -63.41 29.29 -106.35
N ALA A 601 -62.59 28.87 -107.31
CA ALA A 601 -62.06 27.49 -107.39
C ALA A 601 -60.65 27.38 -106.75
N LEU A 602 -60.21 26.17 -106.35
CA LEU A 602 -58.79 25.94 -105.98
C LEU A 602 -57.90 26.10 -107.22
N LEU A 603 -57.15 27.20 -107.32
CA LEU A 603 -56.33 27.48 -108.51
C LEU A 603 -54.96 26.79 -108.47
N TRP A 604 -54.63 26.11 -109.56
CA TRP A 604 -53.29 25.59 -109.86
C TRP A 604 -52.36 26.73 -110.29
N ASN A 605 -51.24 26.94 -109.57
CA ASN A 605 -50.33 28.06 -109.80
C ASN A 605 -49.10 27.71 -110.68
N GLY A 606 -49.13 26.55 -111.35
CA GLY A 606 -48.06 26.06 -112.22
C GLY A 606 -47.19 24.97 -111.59
N THR A 607 -47.14 24.87 -110.26
CA THR A 607 -46.42 23.79 -109.54
C THR A 607 -47.20 23.15 -108.40
N ALA A 608 -48.26 23.78 -107.86
CA ALA A 608 -49.17 23.20 -106.86
C ALA A 608 -50.58 23.86 -106.89
N PHE A 609 -51.60 23.21 -106.32
CA PHE A 609 -52.91 23.82 -106.08
C PHE A 609 -52.86 24.75 -104.84
N SER A 610 -53.30 26.00 -104.98
CA SER A 610 -53.35 27.01 -103.91
C SER A 610 -54.72 27.03 -103.24
N ALA A 611 -54.74 27.07 -101.89
CA ALA A 611 -55.95 27.25 -101.09
C ALA A 611 -56.24 28.73 -100.73
N ALA A 612 -55.53 29.70 -101.31
CA ALA A 612 -55.75 31.12 -101.03
C ALA A 612 -57.08 31.61 -101.65
N HIS A 613 -57.89 32.33 -100.86
CA HIS A 613 -59.16 32.93 -101.29
C HIS A 613 -59.20 34.39 -100.82
N GLY A 614 -59.29 35.35 -101.75
CA GLY A 614 -59.19 36.78 -101.43
C GLY A 614 -57.80 37.20 -100.95
N THR A 615 -57.72 38.02 -99.89
CA THR A 615 -56.49 38.70 -99.45
C THR A 615 -55.70 38.03 -98.31
N ASP A 616 -56.11 36.87 -97.79
CA ASP A 616 -55.33 36.06 -96.83
C ASP A 616 -54.65 34.85 -97.52
N ALA A 617 -53.34 34.69 -97.31
CA ALA A 617 -52.47 33.79 -98.07
C ALA A 617 -52.48 32.30 -97.66
N THR A 618 -53.29 31.88 -96.68
CA THR A 618 -53.37 30.46 -96.26
C THR A 618 -54.75 30.10 -95.71
N SER A 619 -55.38 29.05 -96.27
CA SER A 619 -56.68 28.52 -95.83
C SER A 619 -56.58 27.10 -95.28
N LYS A 620 -57.48 26.75 -94.35
CA LYS A 620 -57.53 25.45 -93.68
C LYS A 620 -58.18 24.39 -94.57
N ILE A 621 -57.46 23.31 -94.88
CA ILE A 621 -58.03 22.10 -95.50
C ILE A 621 -58.35 21.10 -94.37
N THR A 622 -59.63 20.80 -94.16
CA THR A 622 -60.11 19.85 -93.15
C THR A 622 -60.70 18.61 -93.82
N ASN A 623 -60.90 17.53 -93.06
CA ASN A 623 -61.39 16.23 -93.54
C ASN A 623 -60.37 15.40 -94.37
N VAL A 624 -59.08 15.57 -94.09
CA VAL A 624 -57.99 14.76 -94.67
C VAL A 624 -57.83 13.45 -93.89
N LYS A 625 -58.02 12.33 -94.57
CA LYS A 625 -57.89 10.97 -94.02
C LYS A 625 -56.41 10.64 -93.71
N ASP A 626 -56.14 9.83 -92.68
CA ASP A 626 -54.77 9.40 -92.32
C ASP A 626 -54.05 8.82 -93.55
N GLY A 627 -52.91 9.41 -93.92
CA GLY A 627 -52.12 9.02 -95.10
C GLY A 627 -51.25 7.78 -94.85
N ASP A 628 -50.95 6.99 -95.87
CA ASP A 628 -50.11 5.81 -95.68
C ASP A 628 -48.66 6.17 -95.30
N LEU A 629 -48.10 5.55 -94.25
CA LEU A 629 -46.76 5.87 -93.68
C LEU A 629 -45.67 4.88 -94.18
N THR A 630 -45.71 4.55 -95.47
CA THR A 630 -44.76 3.68 -96.17
C THR A 630 -43.74 4.50 -96.99
N ALA A 631 -42.54 3.95 -97.21
CA ALA A 631 -41.49 4.67 -97.94
C ALA A 631 -41.88 4.85 -99.42
N GLY A 632 -42.13 6.11 -99.80
CA GLY A 632 -42.60 6.49 -101.14
C GLY A 632 -44.06 6.94 -101.22
N SER A 633 -44.80 6.93 -100.10
CA SER A 633 -46.16 7.47 -100.06
C SER A 633 -46.20 8.96 -100.41
N THR A 634 -47.24 9.36 -101.16
CA THR A 634 -47.51 10.75 -101.57
C THR A 634 -48.78 11.31 -100.95
N ASP A 635 -49.35 10.60 -99.98
CA ASP A 635 -50.57 11.01 -99.28
C ASP A 635 -50.30 12.19 -98.32
N ALA A 636 -51.27 13.11 -98.22
CA ALA A 636 -51.21 14.19 -97.24
C ALA A 636 -51.46 13.64 -95.83
N VAL A 637 -50.45 13.73 -94.95
CA VAL A 637 -50.57 13.33 -93.54
C VAL A 637 -51.38 14.36 -92.75
N ASN A 638 -52.18 13.90 -91.80
CA ASN A 638 -53.01 14.78 -90.97
C ASN A 638 -52.42 14.97 -89.55
N GLY A 639 -53.08 15.82 -88.76
CA GLY A 639 -52.58 16.22 -87.44
C GLY A 639 -52.39 15.09 -86.43
N SER A 640 -53.17 14.00 -86.49
CA SER A 640 -53.03 12.85 -85.58
C SER A 640 -51.80 12.01 -85.87
N GLN A 641 -51.39 11.89 -87.15
CA GLN A 641 -50.18 11.15 -87.54
C GLN A 641 -48.91 11.90 -87.12
N LEU A 642 -48.89 13.23 -87.29
CA LEU A 642 -47.78 14.09 -86.85
C LEU A 642 -47.67 14.18 -85.32
N LYS A 643 -48.80 14.11 -84.59
CA LYS A 643 -48.83 14.05 -83.12
C LYS A 643 -48.16 12.78 -82.59
N THR A 644 -48.39 11.63 -83.24
CA THR A 644 -47.80 10.34 -82.83
C THR A 644 -46.28 10.31 -83.01
N THR A 645 -45.76 10.84 -84.13
CA THR A 645 -44.31 11.00 -84.35
C THR A 645 -43.68 12.00 -83.37
N ASN A 646 -44.35 13.12 -83.08
CA ASN A 646 -43.83 14.13 -82.15
C ASN A 646 -43.78 13.66 -80.69
N ASP A 647 -44.73 12.84 -80.25
CA ASP A 647 -44.69 12.27 -78.90
C ASP A 647 -43.50 11.30 -78.72
N ALA A 648 -43.14 10.53 -79.76
CA ALA A 648 -41.96 9.66 -79.76
C ALA A 648 -40.63 10.45 -79.81
N VAL A 649 -40.57 11.53 -80.59
CA VAL A 649 -39.39 12.43 -80.66
C VAL A 649 -39.18 13.20 -79.34
N ALA A 650 -40.25 13.62 -78.67
CA ALA A 650 -40.17 14.29 -77.37
C ALA A 650 -39.65 13.37 -76.25
N ALA A 651 -40.06 12.10 -76.25
CA ALA A 651 -39.53 11.08 -75.35
C ALA A 651 -38.04 10.81 -75.57
N ASN A 652 -37.60 10.69 -76.83
CA ASN A 652 -36.18 10.53 -77.17
C ASN A 652 -35.34 11.76 -76.78
N THR A 653 -35.88 12.98 -76.96
CA THR A 653 -35.19 14.23 -76.60
C THR A 653 -34.97 14.33 -75.08
N THR A 654 -35.96 13.92 -74.29
CA THR A 654 -35.88 13.92 -72.81
C THR A 654 -34.87 12.89 -72.29
N ASN A 655 -34.83 11.71 -72.92
CA ASN A 655 -33.87 10.66 -72.55
C ASN A 655 -32.43 11.03 -72.94
N ILE A 656 -32.21 11.65 -74.09
CA ILE A 656 -30.89 12.10 -74.56
C ILE A 656 -30.35 13.24 -73.67
N ALA A 657 -31.18 14.20 -73.28
CA ALA A 657 -30.77 15.29 -72.39
C ALA A 657 -30.37 14.79 -70.99
N THR A 658 -31.08 13.78 -70.47
CA THR A 658 -30.78 13.16 -69.17
C THR A 658 -29.46 12.37 -69.22
N ASN A 659 -29.23 11.58 -70.27
CA ASN A 659 -27.98 10.83 -70.43
C ASN A 659 -26.77 11.74 -70.67
N THR A 660 -26.94 12.83 -71.41
CA THR A 660 -25.85 13.81 -71.66
C THR A 660 -25.42 14.49 -70.36
N THR A 661 -26.37 14.93 -69.53
CA THR A 661 -26.08 15.60 -68.24
C THR A 661 -25.36 14.68 -67.24
N ASN A 662 -25.75 13.41 -67.18
CA ASN A 662 -25.12 12.43 -66.30
C ASN A 662 -23.68 12.09 -66.74
N ILE A 663 -23.42 12.03 -68.04
CA ILE A 663 -22.09 11.75 -68.58
C ILE A 663 -21.14 12.94 -68.39
N THR A 664 -21.61 14.17 -68.60
CA THR A 664 -20.81 15.38 -68.36
C THR A 664 -20.40 15.51 -66.88
N ASN A 665 -21.33 15.30 -65.95
CA ASN A 665 -21.02 15.39 -64.50
C ASN A 665 -20.08 14.28 -64.00
N LEU A 666 -20.10 13.10 -64.63
CA LEU A 666 -19.15 12.03 -64.31
C LEU A 666 -17.75 12.31 -64.87
N THR A 667 -17.68 12.94 -66.04
CA THR A 667 -16.41 13.26 -66.72
C THR A 667 -15.67 14.37 -65.97
N ASP A 668 -16.36 15.46 -65.58
CA ASP A 668 -15.74 16.60 -64.87
C ASP A 668 -15.23 16.22 -63.46
N ALA A 669 -15.91 15.29 -62.79
CA ALA A 669 -15.50 14.79 -61.46
C ALA A 669 -14.31 13.83 -61.52
N VAL A 670 -14.16 13.08 -62.62
CA VAL A 670 -13.02 12.16 -62.83
C VAL A 670 -11.78 12.93 -63.30
N ASP A 671 -11.94 13.91 -64.18
CA ASP A 671 -10.83 14.75 -64.65
C ASP A 671 -10.26 15.63 -63.50
N SER A 672 -11.11 16.19 -62.63
CA SER A 672 -10.64 16.96 -61.45
C SER A 672 -9.89 16.10 -60.41
N LEU A 673 -10.17 14.79 -60.33
CA LEU A 673 -9.46 13.88 -59.42
C LEU A 673 -8.11 13.42 -60.01
N GLY A 674 -8.01 13.37 -61.34
CA GLY A 674 -6.79 13.08 -62.07
C GLY A 674 -5.76 14.20 -61.95
N ASP A 675 -6.18 15.46 -61.99
CA ASP A 675 -5.24 16.58 -61.92
C ASP A 675 -4.65 16.79 -60.51
N ASP A 676 -5.42 16.60 -59.43
CA ASP A 676 -5.01 16.97 -58.07
C ASP A 676 -4.42 15.83 -57.20
N SER A 677 -4.10 14.67 -57.79
CA SER A 677 -3.59 13.48 -57.06
C SER A 677 -2.14 13.11 -57.37
N LEU A 678 -1.43 12.53 -56.39
CA LEU A 678 -0.10 11.94 -56.61
C LEU A 678 -0.24 10.62 -57.39
N LEU A 679 -0.08 10.68 -58.70
CA LEU A 679 -0.27 9.55 -59.60
C LEU A 679 1.00 8.69 -59.72
N TRP A 680 0.84 7.37 -59.68
CA TRP A 680 1.94 6.42 -59.90
C TRP A 680 2.39 6.45 -61.36
N ASN A 681 3.65 6.81 -61.63
CA ASN A 681 4.25 6.74 -62.95
C ASN A 681 4.94 5.38 -63.13
N ALA A 682 4.29 4.48 -63.88
CA ALA A 682 4.77 3.11 -64.08
C ALA A 682 6.10 3.03 -64.86
N THR A 683 6.48 4.04 -65.63
CA THR A 683 7.75 4.07 -66.38
C THR A 683 8.93 4.51 -65.50
N ALA A 684 8.68 5.36 -64.50
CA ALA A 684 9.69 5.82 -63.53
C ALA A 684 9.73 4.98 -62.24
N GLY A 685 8.70 4.16 -61.97
CA GLY A 685 8.61 3.33 -60.77
C GLY A 685 8.40 4.12 -59.47
N ALA A 686 7.77 5.29 -59.53
CA ALA A 686 7.54 6.17 -58.38
C ALA A 686 6.23 6.98 -58.53
N PHE A 687 5.70 7.50 -57.42
CA PHE A 687 4.60 8.48 -57.42
C PHE A 687 5.11 9.85 -57.90
N SER A 688 4.48 10.41 -58.93
CA SER A 688 4.83 11.70 -59.52
C SER A 688 4.03 12.82 -58.86
N ALA A 689 4.71 13.90 -58.47
CA ALA A 689 4.09 15.13 -58.01
C ALA A 689 3.91 16.18 -59.12
N ALA A 690 4.12 15.81 -60.38
CA ALA A 690 3.90 16.73 -61.50
C ALA A 690 2.41 17.07 -61.66
N HIS A 691 2.07 18.35 -61.72
CA HIS A 691 0.70 18.87 -61.89
C HIS A 691 0.67 19.77 -63.12
N GLY A 692 -0.20 19.47 -64.09
CA GLY A 692 -0.28 20.21 -65.34
C GLY A 692 1.01 20.22 -66.19
N THR A 693 1.30 21.36 -66.82
CA THR A 693 2.44 21.54 -67.77
C THR A 693 3.79 21.87 -67.11
N ASP A 694 3.84 21.97 -65.77
CA ASP A 694 5.06 22.27 -65.04
C ASP A 694 5.71 20.96 -64.55
N ALA A 695 6.96 20.73 -64.95
CA ALA A 695 7.63 19.43 -64.75
C ALA A 695 7.99 19.09 -63.28
N THR A 696 7.80 20.00 -62.32
CA THR A 696 8.09 19.78 -60.89
C THR A 696 7.19 20.64 -59.99
N SER A 697 6.42 20.02 -59.08
CA SER A 697 5.58 20.73 -58.10
C SER A 697 6.15 20.66 -56.68
N LYS A 698 5.86 21.66 -55.84
CA LYS A 698 6.24 21.66 -54.42
C LYS A 698 5.25 20.82 -53.61
N ILE A 699 5.77 19.88 -52.83
CA ILE A 699 5.01 19.19 -51.78
C ILE A 699 5.21 19.98 -50.48
N THR A 700 4.15 20.63 -50.00
CA THR A 700 4.16 21.41 -48.74
C THR A 700 3.42 20.62 -47.64
N ASN A 701 3.56 21.01 -46.36
CA ASN A 701 3.07 20.23 -45.20
C ASN A 701 3.73 18.84 -45.00
N VAL A 702 4.98 18.68 -45.45
CA VAL A 702 5.80 17.50 -45.12
C VAL A 702 6.40 17.70 -43.72
N LYS A 703 5.99 16.86 -42.77
CA LYS A 703 6.53 16.84 -41.40
C LYS A 703 8.00 16.39 -41.41
N ASP A 704 8.81 16.83 -40.44
CA ASP A 704 10.20 16.40 -40.30
C ASP A 704 10.28 14.86 -40.30
N GLY A 705 10.98 14.29 -41.28
CA GLY A 705 11.16 12.84 -41.41
C GLY A 705 12.17 12.31 -40.38
N ASP A 706 12.02 11.07 -39.94
CA ASP A 706 12.95 10.49 -38.96
C ASP A 706 14.35 10.30 -39.58
N LEU A 707 15.42 10.77 -38.92
CA LEU A 707 16.79 10.79 -39.47
C LEU A 707 17.62 9.58 -38.98
N THR A 708 17.11 8.37 -39.24
CA THR A 708 17.77 7.09 -38.89
C THR A 708 18.22 6.34 -40.15
N ALA A 709 19.20 5.45 -40.03
CA ALA A 709 19.85 4.77 -41.17
C ALA A 709 18.94 3.82 -41.99
N GLY A 710 17.69 3.63 -41.59
CA GLY A 710 16.67 2.87 -42.32
C GLY A 710 15.38 3.63 -42.61
N SER A 711 15.36 4.95 -42.39
CA SER A 711 14.17 5.77 -42.62
C SER A 711 13.86 5.93 -44.11
N THR A 712 12.59 5.78 -44.47
CA THR A 712 12.04 6.03 -45.80
C THR A 712 11.21 7.31 -45.85
N ASP A 713 11.26 8.13 -44.80
CA ASP A 713 10.50 9.37 -44.70
C ASP A 713 11.07 10.46 -45.61
N ALA A 714 10.20 11.27 -46.22
CA ALA A 714 10.62 12.42 -47.00
C ALA A 714 11.16 13.52 -46.08
N VAL A 715 12.42 13.92 -46.26
CA VAL A 715 13.00 15.05 -45.53
C VAL A 715 12.53 16.38 -46.10
N ASN A 716 12.20 17.34 -45.23
CA ASN A 716 11.74 18.66 -45.67
C ASN A 716 12.87 19.70 -45.73
N GLY A 717 12.54 20.91 -46.19
CA GLY A 717 13.51 21.99 -46.37
C GLY A 717 14.22 22.45 -45.09
N SER A 718 13.59 22.34 -43.91
CA SER A 718 14.22 22.68 -42.63
C SER A 718 15.33 21.70 -42.22
N GLN A 719 15.14 20.40 -42.49
CA GLN A 719 16.13 19.37 -42.19
C GLN A 719 17.37 19.48 -43.11
N LEU A 720 17.14 19.77 -44.40
CA LEU A 720 18.24 20.01 -45.36
C LEU A 720 18.97 21.34 -45.10
N LYS A 721 18.25 22.40 -44.67
CA LYS A 721 18.87 23.67 -44.28
C LYS A 721 19.79 23.51 -43.07
N THR A 722 19.38 22.72 -42.08
CA THR A 722 20.20 22.41 -40.89
C THR A 722 21.49 21.67 -41.27
N THR A 723 21.41 20.72 -42.20
CA THR A 723 22.59 20.02 -42.75
C THR A 723 23.50 20.98 -43.52
N ASN A 724 22.94 21.84 -44.37
CA ASN A 724 23.71 22.81 -45.16
C ASN A 724 24.41 23.86 -44.29
N ASP A 725 23.78 24.29 -43.19
CA ASP A 725 24.42 25.20 -42.24
C ASP A 725 25.60 24.54 -41.52
N ALA A 726 25.49 23.26 -41.16
CA ALA A 726 26.60 22.48 -40.61
C ALA A 726 27.73 22.25 -41.63
N VAL A 727 27.41 22.02 -42.91
CA VAL A 727 28.40 21.90 -44.01
C VAL A 727 29.11 23.22 -44.29
N ALA A 728 28.40 24.35 -44.27
CA ALA A 728 28.99 25.68 -44.44
C ALA A 728 29.92 26.05 -43.27
N ALA A 729 29.54 25.68 -42.03
CA ALA A 729 30.39 25.81 -40.86
C ALA A 729 31.65 24.92 -40.97
N ASN A 730 31.51 23.67 -41.41
CA ASN A 730 32.65 22.78 -41.65
C ASN A 730 33.56 23.27 -42.78
N THR A 731 33.01 23.85 -43.85
CA THR A 731 33.80 24.43 -44.95
C THR A 731 34.62 25.63 -44.47
N THR A 732 34.04 26.47 -43.60
CA THR A 732 34.73 27.59 -42.95
C THR A 732 35.83 27.10 -41.99
N ASN A 733 35.56 26.04 -41.21
CA ASN A 733 36.55 25.41 -40.33
C ASN A 733 37.69 24.76 -41.12
N ILE A 734 37.41 24.12 -42.25
CA ILE A 734 38.43 23.53 -43.14
C ILE A 734 39.28 24.62 -43.78
N ALA A 735 38.71 25.73 -44.25
CA ALA A 735 39.48 26.87 -44.77
C ALA A 735 40.40 27.49 -43.69
N THR A 736 39.91 27.58 -42.45
CA THR A 736 40.70 28.05 -41.29
C THR A 736 41.82 27.06 -40.94
N ASN A 737 41.53 25.76 -40.90
CA ASN A 737 42.54 24.73 -40.64
C ASN A 737 43.59 24.62 -41.75
N THR A 738 43.21 24.78 -43.01
CA THR A 738 44.15 24.84 -44.14
C THR A 738 45.10 26.04 -43.99
N THR A 739 44.59 27.22 -43.58
CA THR A 739 45.41 28.41 -43.32
C THR A 739 46.36 28.19 -42.13
N ASN A 740 45.89 27.55 -41.05
CA ASN A 740 46.73 27.21 -39.90
C ASN A 740 47.81 26.17 -40.23
N ILE A 741 47.50 25.20 -41.10
CA ILE A 741 48.47 24.20 -41.58
C ILE A 741 49.53 24.85 -42.47
N THR A 742 49.16 25.75 -43.39
CA THR A 742 50.13 26.51 -44.18
C THR A 742 51.06 27.34 -43.30
N ASN A 743 50.53 28.02 -42.28
CA ASN A 743 51.36 28.77 -41.32
C ASN A 743 52.25 27.86 -40.44
N LEU A 744 51.84 26.62 -40.16
CA LEU A 744 52.68 25.62 -39.47
C LEU A 744 53.78 25.07 -40.38
N THR A 745 53.51 24.87 -41.68
CA THR A 745 54.51 24.43 -42.67
C THR A 745 55.59 25.48 -42.86
N ASP A 746 55.23 26.77 -42.97
CA ASP A 746 56.21 27.88 -43.08
C ASP A 746 57.05 28.06 -41.78
N ALA A 747 56.47 27.71 -40.62
CA ALA A 747 57.17 27.70 -39.33
C ALA A 747 58.06 26.45 -39.12
N VAL A 748 57.75 25.32 -39.76
CA VAL A 748 58.54 24.07 -39.69
C VAL A 748 59.68 24.08 -40.70
N ASP A 749 59.49 24.66 -41.89
CA ASP A 749 60.56 24.85 -42.88
C ASP A 749 61.62 25.88 -42.41
N SER A 750 61.26 26.80 -41.51
CA SER A 750 62.21 27.73 -40.86
C SER A 750 62.89 27.19 -39.59
N LEU A 751 62.53 25.98 -39.13
CA LEU A 751 63.19 25.28 -38.01
C LEU A 751 64.12 24.14 -38.48
N GLY A 752 64.09 23.77 -39.77
CA GLY A 752 64.92 22.71 -40.36
C GLY A 752 66.26 23.15 -40.93
N ASP A 753 66.45 24.45 -41.21
CA ASP A 753 67.67 25.00 -41.82
C ASP A 753 68.77 25.37 -40.79
N ASP A 754 68.52 25.20 -39.48
CA ASP A 754 69.38 25.77 -38.42
C ASP A 754 69.80 24.79 -37.29
N SER A 755 69.83 23.46 -37.52
CA SER A 755 70.39 22.54 -36.50
C SER A 755 71.11 21.28 -37.03
N LEU A 756 71.83 21.43 -38.14
CA LEU A 756 73.05 20.66 -38.40
C LEU A 756 74.27 21.50 -37.97
N LEU A 757 74.52 21.58 -36.65
CA LEU A 757 75.81 21.89 -36.03
C LEU A 757 75.84 21.48 -34.56
#